data_AF-A0AAN9YFA9-F1
#
_entry.id   AF-A0AAN9YFA9-F1
#
_cell.length_a   1.000
_cell.length_b   1.000
_cell.length_c   1.000
_cell.angle_alpha   90.00
_cell.angle_beta   90.00
_cell.angle_gamma   90.00
#
_symmetry.space_group_name_H-M   'P 1'
#
loop_
_entity.id
_entity.type
_entity.pdbx_description
1 polymer ?
#
loop_
_entity_poly.entity_id
_entity_poly.type
_entity_poly.pdbx_seq_one_letter_code
_entity_poly.pdbx_strand_id
1 'polypeptide(L)'
;MVGFAAVSLSALTALLAAVVYQAQLVRVVTVGFGLGRTTESLSSFPYTCRRLTDERLQACEDMWLSERSRQLFLACSDSLAKKEWNPHMARFNVSGRSLKDGFVTVDIDEPVGDGFRTRALKTPGFDDMLHFNGIAGHDDSNGDVRLWAVNAKPSVDAETGAFLDSSQVGANTTVEVFRLTAAAAAAKNGELELDHVLTFSHPLIATANRIAPVIDEDKHNFWFTNDHGQERTGWKYRLSPYLSKGDVSMCRKKACWKVAEGLQYPNGLVKGHDGLIYVPSSFNGGIDVFRHVPKQGFEKVHHIDTDYSLDNISVDKNGDLYVAAFPSGLKMIQGVEDPLNSRVPAAALRIKKKEDGNYTVEKIIEDGEAEVLSAVTTVVHDAKTGRLFFSSSALCLAFHRAGGWRVFASARNPAKLKQVEAAGIETVQLDTLSDESIAAAVARVSELLLLAAPPESGGGGGGGGGDGGGSGLDMLINNAGAGYAMPLLDVDLARARRLFDLNVFSPLAVTRAFLPLLMAKRPKPGSSSAGDDDGGVGGTVVNNTSCSSITTGGLPFAGAYNASKAALLSLTETLRLELAPFGVRVVNLVTGAVRSTFHENVRANADAPGSALLPPGSLYNVAKEAVEHAMSGADSQKNGDDPTEWADGVVRDLIGGGGMAMLTTRGSSASPRPPHWIWRGRYSTTVRITSLFPVGWFDRVLKNMVGLDVVERRLREQEAFKQS
;
A
#
# COMPACT_ATOMS: atom_id res chain seq x y z
N MET A 1 -68.86 13.02 4.98
CA MET A 1 -67.98 12.11 4.20
C MET A 1 -66.70 12.85 3.87
N VAL A 2 -65.61 12.33 4.42
CA VAL A 2 -64.19 12.43 4.02
C VAL A 2 -63.83 13.48 2.95
N GLY A 3 -63.25 14.60 3.39
CA GLY A 3 -62.44 15.47 2.53
C GLY A 3 -60.98 15.01 2.59
N PHE A 4 -60.54 14.24 1.60
CA PHE A 4 -59.11 14.02 1.38
C PHE A 4 -58.48 15.35 0.96
N ALA A 5 -57.63 15.91 1.80
CA ALA A 5 -56.84 17.09 1.46
C ALA A 5 -55.94 16.75 0.27
N ALA A 6 -56.07 17.52 -0.82
CA ALA A 6 -55.20 17.43 -1.98
C ALA A 6 -53.78 17.82 -1.56
N VAL A 7 -52.91 16.82 -1.37
CA VAL A 7 -51.47 17.05 -1.18
C VAL A 7 -50.93 17.63 -2.49
N SER A 8 -50.37 18.83 -2.45
CA SER A 8 -49.86 19.47 -3.66
C SER A 8 -48.71 18.64 -4.26
N LEU A 9 -48.61 18.61 -5.59
CA LEU A 9 -47.52 17.92 -6.29
C LEU A 9 -46.14 18.37 -5.76
N SER A 10 -46.00 19.64 -5.40
CA SER A 10 -44.80 20.21 -4.79
C SER A 10 -44.49 19.65 -3.39
N ALA A 11 -45.50 19.44 -2.54
CA ALA A 11 -45.32 18.81 -1.24
C ALA A 11 -44.96 17.32 -1.39
N LEU A 12 -45.60 16.61 -2.32
CA LEU A 12 -45.26 15.22 -2.64
C LEU A 12 -43.82 15.09 -3.19
N THR A 13 -43.40 16.03 -4.05
CA THR A 13 -42.05 16.06 -4.63
C THR A 13 -40.99 16.39 -3.58
N ALA A 14 -41.27 17.33 -2.68
CA ALA A 14 -40.39 17.66 -1.56
C ALA A 14 -40.28 16.49 -0.56
N LEU A 15 -41.39 15.80 -0.28
CA LEU A 15 -41.39 14.60 0.57
C LEU A 15 -40.61 13.46 -0.09
N LEU A 16 -40.79 13.23 -1.40
CA LEU A 16 -40.01 12.23 -2.15
C LEU A 16 -38.52 12.57 -2.17
N ALA A 17 -38.18 13.84 -2.41
CA ALA A 17 -36.79 14.31 -2.39
C ALA A 17 -36.18 14.20 -0.99
N ALA A 18 -36.94 14.48 0.07
CA ALA A 18 -36.50 14.30 1.46
C ALA A 18 -36.31 12.82 1.82
N VAL A 19 -37.17 11.92 1.35
CA VAL A 19 -37.02 10.47 1.53
C VAL A 19 -35.82 9.92 0.77
N VAL A 20 -35.61 10.35 -0.48
CA VAL A 20 -34.42 10.00 -1.28
C VAL A 20 -33.14 10.56 -0.63
N TYR A 21 -33.19 11.79 -0.12
CA TYR A 21 -32.09 12.42 0.62
C TYR A 21 -31.77 11.64 1.90
N GLN A 22 -32.76 11.33 2.74
CA GLN A 22 -32.53 10.65 4.02
C GLN A 22 -32.15 9.18 3.88
N ALA A 23 -32.71 8.43 2.91
CA ALA A 23 -32.51 6.99 2.82
C ALA A 23 -31.30 6.58 1.98
N GLN A 24 -31.02 7.28 0.87
CA GLN A 24 -29.97 6.88 -0.08
C GLN A 24 -28.73 7.78 0.02
N LEU A 25 -28.89 9.10 0.09
CA LEU A 25 -27.74 10.01 0.12
C LEU A 25 -26.96 9.88 1.43
N VAL A 26 -27.65 9.75 2.58
CA VAL A 26 -27.00 9.56 3.88
C VAL A 26 -26.14 8.29 3.86
N ARG A 27 -26.67 7.15 3.39
CA ARG A 27 -25.88 5.91 3.28
C ARG A 27 -24.70 6.04 2.34
N VAL A 28 -24.87 6.67 1.17
CA VAL A 28 -23.74 6.90 0.26
C VAL A 28 -22.65 7.77 0.91
N VAL A 29 -23.04 8.78 1.69
CA VAL A 29 -22.12 9.67 2.39
C VAL A 29 -21.42 8.97 3.57
N THR A 30 -22.16 8.25 4.41
CA THR A 30 -21.62 7.66 5.64
C THR A 30 -21.00 6.28 5.41
N VAL A 31 -21.62 5.44 4.58
CA VAL A 31 -21.16 4.08 4.24
C VAL A 31 -20.21 4.12 3.05
N GLY A 32 -20.67 4.69 1.94
CA GLY A 32 -19.93 4.77 0.66
C GLY A 32 -18.62 5.53 0.80
N PHE A 33 -18.67 6.78 1.25
CA PHE A 33 -17.50 7.65 1.40
C PHE A 33 -16.79 7.52 2.77
N GLY A 34 -17.45 6.95 3.77
CA GLY A 34 -16.91 6.80 5.12
C GLY A 34 -16.86 8.11 5.92
N LEU A 35 -17.62 9.13 5.55
CA LEU A 35 -17.57 10.44 6.22
C LEU A 35 -18.11 10.35 7.65
N GLY A 36 -17.29 10.75 8.62
CA GLY A 36 -17.62 10.70 10.05
C GLY A 36 -17.34 9.36 10.73
N ARG A 37 -16.77 8.38 10.00
CA ARG A 37 -16.40 7.08 10.57
C ARG A 37 -15.07 7.18 11.33
N THR A 38 -15.05 6.61 12.53
CA THR A 38 -13.83 6.34 13.29
C THR A 38 -13.32 4.94 12.94
N THR A 39 -12.05 4.83 12.57
CA THR A 39 -11.39 3.55 12.29
C THR A 39 -10.54 3.12 13.47
N GLU A 40 -10.38 1.81 13.65
CA GLU A 40 -9.56 1.20 14.68
C GLU A 40 -8.14 0.90 14.16
N SER A 41 -7.13 0.93 15.04
CA SER A 41 -5.76 0.50 14.70
C SER A 41 -5.70 -1.01 14.63
N LEU A 42 -4.82 -1.53 13.77
CA LEU A 42 -4.55 -2.96 13.61
C LEU A 42 -4.23 -3.66 14.94
N SER A 43 -3.57 -2.95 15.86
CA SER A 43 -3.22 -3.43 17.20
C SER A 43 -4.42 -3.75 18.12
N SER A 44 -5.64 -3.30 17.74
CA SER A 44 -6.88 -3.57 18.48
C SER A 44 -7.43 -4.98 18.25
N PHE A 45 -6.85 -5.71 17.29
CA PHE A 45 -7.31 -7.03 16.87
C PHE A 45 -6.27 -8.12 17.25
N PRO A 46 -6.70 -9.36 17.53
CA PRO A 46 -5.83 -10.43 18.03
C PRO A 46 -5.00 -11.11 16.93
N TYR A 47 -4.59 -10.37 15.91
CA TYR A 47 -3.90 -10.89 14.74
C TYR A 47 -2.49 -10.29 14.61
N THR A 48 -1.53 -11.15 14.27
CA THR A 48 -0.21 -10.72 13.82
C THR A 48 -0.15 -10.80 12.31
N CYS A 49 -0.19 -9.65 11.63
CA CYS A 49 -0.10 -9.60 10.17
C CYS A 49 1.35 -9.78 9.71
N ARG A 50 1.52 -10.63 8.70
CA ARG A 50 2.79 -10.80 7.96
C ARG A 50 2.52 -10.65 6.48
N ARG A 51 3.38 -9.94 5.78
CA ARG A 51 3.29 -9.81 4.33
C ARG A 51 4.03 -10.94 3.65
N LEU A 52 3.35 -11.64 2.74
CA LEU A 52 4.00 -12.52 1.78
C LEU A 52 4.58 -11.65 0.67
N THR A 53 5.81 -11.95 0.27
CA THR A 53 6.45 -11.13 -0.73
C THR A 53 7.13 -12.01 -1.78
N ASP A 54 6.85 -11.67 -3.02
CA ASP A 54 7.21 -12.35 -4.24
C ASP A 54 6.91 -11.33 -5.34
N GLU A 55 7.79 -11.15 -6.31
CA GLU A 55 7.60 -10.15 -7.37
C GLU A 55 6.35 -10.41 -8.22
N ARG A 56 5.85 -11.66 -8.22
CA ARG A 56 4.63 -12.06 -8.91
C ARG A 56 3.37 -11.72 -8.12
N LEU A 57 3.47 -11.48 -6.82
CA LEU A 57 2.34 -11.15 -5.94
C LEU A 57 2.10 -9.63 -5.89
N GLN A 58 1.80 -9.06 -7.05
CA GLN A 58 1.47 -7.63 -7.22
C GLN A 58 0.06 -7.47 -7.76
N ALA A 59 -0.64 -6.41 -7.33
CA ALA A 59 -1.99 -6.06 -7.76
C ALA A 59 -2.91 -7.29 -7.94
N CYS A 60 -2.86 -8.23 -7.00
CA CYS A 60 -3.66 -9.44 -7.11
C CYS A 60 -5.11 -9.06 -6.84
N GLU A 61 -5.89 -8.99 -7.91
CA GLU A 61 -7.30 -8.54 -7.88
C GLU A 61 -8.13 -9.44 -6.99
N ASP A 62 -7.79 -10.74 -6.97
CA ASP A 62 -8.58 -11.74 -6.27
C ASP A 62 -7.78 -13.01 -5.95
N MET A 63 -8.31 -13.80 -5.02
CA MET A 63 -7.73 -15.07 -4.58
C MET A 63 -8.79 -16.12 -4.23
N TRP A 64 -8.44 -17.39 -4.36
CA TRP A 64 -9.28 -18.53 -4.01
C TRP A 64 -8.45 -19.65 -3.37
N LEU A 65 -8.95 -20.24 -2.27
CA LEU A 65 -8.29 -21.33 -1.58
C LEU A 65 -8.90 -22.68 -1.97
N SER A 66 -8.09 -23.59 -2.50
CA SER A 66 -8.45 -25.00 -2.62
C SER A 66 -8.35 -25.68 -1.26
N GLU A 67 -9.48 -26.18 -0.77
CA GLU A 67 -9.54 -26.96 0.47
C GLU A 67 -8.90 -28.35 0.29
N ARG A 68 -8.93 -28.88 -0.94
CA ARG A 68 -8.33 -30.17 -1.28
C ARG A 68 -6.82 -30.09 -1.44
N SER A 69 -6.32 -29.21 -2.31
CA SER A 69 -4.88 -29.12 -2.61
C SER A 69 -4.12 -28.29 -1.57
N ARG A 70 -4.82 -27.51 -0.74
CA ARG A 70 -4.22 -26.61 0.26
C ARG A 70 -3.34 -25.55 -0.39
N GLN A 71 -3.78 -25.07 -1.55
CA GLN A 71 -3.13 -24.02 -2.32
C GLN A 71 -4.06 -22.82 -2.45
N LEU A 72 -3.50 -21.64 -2.19
CA LEU A 72 -4.16 -20.37 -2.47
C LEU A 72 -3.78 -19.95 -3.88
N PHE A 73 -4.76 -19.85 -4.76
CA PHE A 73 -4.63 -19.38 -6.14
C PHE A 73 -4.92 -17.88 -6.18
N LEU A 74 -4.08 -17.12 -6.87
CA LEU A 74 -4.21 -15.67 -7.01
C LEU A 74 -4.14 -15.29 -8.49
N ALA A 75 -4.92 -14.30 -8.88
CA ALA A 75 -4.80 -13.63 -10.18
C ALA A 75 -4.06 -12.32 -9.97
N CYS A 76 -2.79 -12.29 -10.36
CA CYS A 76 -1.90 -11.17 -10.10
C CYS A 76 -1.55 -10.41 -11.36
N SER A 77 -1.27 -9.12 -11.18
CA SER A 77 -1.03 -8.16 -12.25
C SER A 77 0.15 -7.25 -11.88
N ASP A 78 0.24 -6.10 -12.54
CA ASP A 78 1.19 -5.05 -12.23
C ASP A 78 0.46 -3.81 -11.72
N SER A 79 0.85 -3.32 -10.54
CA SER A 79 0.19 -2.19 -9.89
C SER A 79 0.27 -0.88 -10.69
N LEU A 80 1.33 -0.65 -11.46
CA LEU A 80 1.44 0.53 -12.31
C LEU A 80 0.62 0.36 -13.58
N ALA A 81 0.68 -0.82 -14.20
CA ALA A 81 -0.08 -1.09 -15.40
C ALA A 81 -1.59 -1.06 -15.15
N LYS A 82 -2.05 -1.43 -13.95
CA LYS A 82 -3.46 -1.31 -13.52
C LYS A 82 -3.97 0.12 -13.43
N LYS A 83 -3.09 1.11 -13.23
CA LYS A 83 -3.47 2.53 -13.33
C LYS A 83 -3.81 2.93 -14.77
N GLU A 84 -3.12 2.31 -15.74
CA GLU A 84 -3.27 2.60 -17.16
C GLU A 84 -4.41 1.78 -17.80
N TRP A 85 -4.49 0.50 -17.46
CA TRP A 85 -5.48 -0.45 -17.96
C TRP A 85 -6.23 -1.13 -16.81
N ASN A 86 -7.41 -0.60 -16.52
CA ASN A 86 -8.39 -1.17 -15.61
C ASN A 86 -9.78 -0.71 -16.08
N PRO A 87 -10.42 -1.47 -16.98
CA PRO A 87 -11.70 -1.12 -17.56
C PRO A 87 -12.79 -0.86 -16.51
N HIS A 88 -12.76 -1.57 -15.38
CA HIS A 88 -13.72 -1.45 -14.27
C HIS A 88 -13.59 -0.13 -13.50
N MET A 89 -12.44 0.52 -13.59
CA MET A 89 -12.21 1.88 -13.08
C MET A 89 -12.18 2.93 -14.20
N ALA A 90 -12.72 2.61 -15.38
CA ALA A 90 -12.73 3.44 -16.58
C ALA A 90 -11.32 3.89 -17.04
N ARG A 91 -10.31 3.02 -16.88
CA ARG A 91 -8.93 3.21 -17.38
C ARG A 91 -8.73 2.35 -18.63
N PHE A 92 -8.46 3.02 -19.75
CA PHE A 92 -8.47 2.39 -21.08
C PHE A 92 -7.17 2.62 -21.88
N ASN A 93 -6.06 2.94 -21.21
CA ASN A 93 -4.78 3.12 -21.89
C ASN A 93 -4.16 1.76 -22.23
N VAL A 94 -4.47 1.26 -23.43
CA VAL A 94 -4.01 -0.04 -23.94
C VAL A 94 -2.49 -0.16 -23.92
N SER A 95 -1.75 0.92 -24.25
CA SER A 95 -0.28 0.90 -24.31
C SER A 95 0.38 0.74 -22.95
N GLY A 96 -0.30 1.12 -21.87
CA GLY A 96 0.19 0.97 -20.50
C GLY A 96 -0.28 -0.31 -19.80
N ARG A 97 -1.02 -1.19 -20.49
CA ARG A 97 -1.51 -2.44 -19.90
C ARG A 97 -0.36 -3.39 -19.52
N SER A 98 -0.62 -4.27 -18.56
CA SER A 98 0.36 -5.25 -18.12
C SER A 98 0.58 -6.31 -19.19
N LEU A 99 1.84 -6.76 -19.34
CA LEU A 99 2.18 -7.90 -20.21
C LEU A 99 2.64 -9.12 -19.41
N LYS A 100 2.47 -9.09 -18.09
CA LYS A 100 2.98 -10.12 -17.15
C LYS A 100 1.92 -10.63 -16.18
N ASP A 101 0.66 -10.32 -16.44
CA ASP A 101 -0.44 -10.86 -15.64
C ASP A 101 -0.38 -12.38 -15.68
N GLY A 102 -0.49 -13.00 -14.50
CA GLY A 102 -0.41 -14.44 -14.39
C GLY A 102 -1.11 -14.97 -13.15
N PHE A 103 -1.49 -16.23 -13.21
CA PHE A 103 -1.90 -16.94 -12.02
C PHE A 103 -0.68 -17.28 -11.17
N VAL A 104 -0.81 -17.09 -9.86
CA VAL A 104 0.20 -17.47 -8.88
C VAL A 104 -0.45 -18.39 -7.85
N THR A 105 0.22 -19.47 -7.46
CA THR A 105 -0.20 -20.30 -6.32
C THR A 105 0.71 -20.09 -5.13
N VAL A 106 0.13 -20.26 -3.95
CA VAL A 106 0.83 -20.27 -2.67
C VAL A 106 0.47 -21.55 -1.94
N ASP A 107 1.46 -22.38 -1.61
CA ASP A 107 1.27 -23.63 -0.88
C ASP A 107 1.16 -23.33 0.63
N ILE A 108 -0.06 -23.25 1.16
CA ILE A 108 -0.30 -22.65 2.50
C ILE A 108 -0.03 -23.59 3.68
N ASP A 109 0.18 -24.88 3.42
CA ASP A 109 0.59 -25.86 4.44
C ASP A 109 2.11 -26.16 4.39
N GLU A 110 2.85 -25.60 3.41
CA GLU A 110 4.30 -25.79 3.25
C GLU A 110 5.06 -24.47 3.49
N PRO A 111 5.31 -24.07 4.75
CA PRO A 111 6.09 -22.86 5.04
C PRO A 111 7.53 -23.01 4.54
N VAL A 112 8.03 -21.96 3.90
CA VAL A 112 9.43 -21.87 3.45
C VAL A 112 10.01 -20.60 4.05
N GLY A 113 10.96 -20.76 4.97
CA GLY A 113 11.43 -19.66 5.82
C GLY A 113 10.24 -19.01 6.53
N ASP A 114 10.04 -17.72 6.27
CA ASP A 114 8.96 -16.95 6.87
C ASP A 114 7.73 -16.75 5.97
N GLY A 115 7.77 -17.30 4.76
CA GLY A 115 6.69 -17.24 3.78
C GLY A 115 6.12 -18.63 3.48
N PHE A 116 5.63 -18.77 2.26
CA PHE A 116 5.11 -20.01 1.71
C PHE A 116 5.73 -20.21 0.33
N ARG A 117 5.80 -21.44 -0.14
CA ARG A 117 6.23 -21.70 -1.51
C ARG A 117 5.24 -21.06 -2.49
N THR A 118 5.77 -20.24 -3.39
CA THR A 118 5.02 -19.50 -4.42
C THR A 118 5.40 -20.00 -5.82
N ARG A 119 4.41 -20.22 -6.68
CA ARG A 119 4.63 -20.71 -8.05
C ARG A 119 3.81 -19.93 -9.06
N ALA A 120 4.45 -19.46 -10.13
CA ALA A 120 3.74 -18.99 -11.31
C ALA A 120 3.16 -20.21 -12.04
N LEU A 121 1.91 -20.10 -12.47
CA LEU A 121 1.27 -21.11 -13.31
C LEU A 121 1.42 -20.71 -14.77
N LYS A 122 1.87 -21.64 -15.60
CA LYS A 122 1.85 -21.48 -17.05
C LYS A 122 0.47 -21.85 -17.58
N THR A 123 0.04 -21.21 -18.66
CA THR A 123 -1.24 -21.51 -19.32
C THR A 123 -1.00 -22.04 -20.73
N PRO A 124 -0.44 -23.26 -20.88
CA PRO A 124 -0.15 -23.81 -22.21
C PRO A 124 -1.42 -23.91 -23.05
N GLY A 125 -1.31 -23.56 -24.34
CA GLY A 125 -2.42 -23.56 -25.28
C GLY A 125 -3.36 -22.35 -25.17
N PHE A 126 -3.07 -21.38 -24.29
CA PHE A 126 -3.73 -20.08 -24.28
C PHE A 126 -2.80 -19.03 -24.91
N ASP A 127 -3.06 -18.69 -26.18
CA ASP A 127 -2.19 -17.79 -26.96
C ASP A 127 -2.50 -16.29 -26.76
N ASP A 128 -3.58 -15.96 -26.05
CA ASP A 128 -3.98 -14.58 -25.75
C ASP A 128 -3.39 -14.12 -24.40
N MET A 129 -3.45 -12.82 -24.13
CA MET A 129 -2.99 -12.26 -22.86
C MET A 129 -4.13 -12.16 -21.84
N LEU A 130 -3.79 -12.44 -20.58
CA LEU A 130 -4.70 -12.28 -19.47
C LEU A 130 -4.61 -10.85 -18.92
N HIS A 131 -5.76 -10.28 -18.62
CA HIS A 131 -5.90 -9.00 -17.93
C HIS A 131 -6.95 -9.20 -16.83
N PHE A 132 -6.49 -9.61 -15.65
CA PHE A 132 -7.40 -10.13 -14.63
C PHE A 132 -8.31 -9.06 -14.05
N ASN A 133 -9.54 -9.43 -13.72
CA ASN A 133 -10.39 -8.63 -12.82
C ASN A 133 -10.96 -9.44 -11.65
N GLY A 134 -11.04 -10.76 -11.76
CA GLY A 134 -11.53 -11.63 -10.70
C GLY A 134 -11.32 -13.09 -11.03
N ILE A 135 -11.29 -13.94 -10.01
CA ILE A 135 -11.17 -15.38 -10.17
C ILE A 135 -12.12 -16.15 -9.27
N ALA A 136 -12.41 -17.38 -9.66
CA ALA A 136 -13.04 -18.35 -8.79
C ALA A 136 -12.47 -19.73 -9.07
N GLY A 137 -12.43 -20.58 -8.05
CA GLY A 137 -12.02 -21.96 -8.21
C GLY A 137 -13.04 -22.95 -7.70
N HIS A 138 -12.84 -24.21 -8.10
CA HIS A 138 -13.59 -25.35 -7.61
C HIS A 138 -12.69 -26.58 -7.59
N ASP A 139 -12.74 -27.32 -6.48
CA ASP A 139 -12.16 -28.66 -6.37
C ASP A 139 -13.14 -29.68 -6.96
N ASP A 140 -12.83 -30.24 -8.13
CA ASP A 140 -13.64 -31.27 -8.77
C ASP A 140 -13.62 -32.58 -7.97
N SER A 141 -14.68 -33.36 -8.12
CA SER A 141 -14.84 -34.74 -7.68
C SER A 141 -13.62 -35.61 -8.00
N ASN A 142 -13.08 -35.47 -9.23
CA ASN A 142 -11.89 -36.18 -9.73
C ASN A 142 -10.57 -35.75 -9.08
N GLY A 143 -10.58 -34.69 -8.26
CA GLY A 143 -9.40 -34.14 -7.61
C GLY A 143 -8.65 -33.07 -8.40
N ASP A 144 -9.12 -32.75 -9.60
CA ASP A 144 -8.63 -31.59 -10.35
C ASP A 144 -9.07 -30.27 -9.70
N VAL A 145 -8.30 -29.22 -9.95
CA VAL A 145 -8.72 -27.84 -9.68
C VAL A 145 -9.21 -27.21 -10.98
N ARG A 146 -10.39 -26.60 -10.95
CA ARG A 146 -10.92 -25.77 -12.04
C ARG A 146 -10.86 -24.32 -11.62
N LEU A 147 -10.35 -23.45 -12.50
CA LEU A 147 -10.29 -22.00 -12.26
C LEU A 147 -11.05 -21.28 -13.37
N TRP A 148 -11.88 -20.32 -12.98
CA TRP A 148 -12.49 -19.34 -13.87
C TRP A 148 -11.79 -18.01 -13.63
N ALA A 149 -11.41 -17.33 -14.71
CA ALA A 149 -10.83 -16.00 -14.65
C ALA A 149 -11.58 -15.04 -15.55
N VAL A 150 -11.90 -13.87 -15.02
CA VAL A 150 -12.33 -12.75 -15.84
C VAL A 150 -11.11 -12.16 -16.53
N ASN A 151 -11.13 -12.13 -17.86
CA ASN A 151 -10.11 -11.51 -18.70
C ASN A 151 -10.67 -10.25 -19.38
N ALA A 152 -10.33 -9.08 -18.86
CA ALA A 152 -10.78 -7.77 -19.35
C ALA A 152 -9.82 -7.20 -20.42
N LYS A 153 -9.74 -7.89 -21.56
CA LYS A 153 -8.78 -7.56 -22.62
C LYS A 153 -9.20 -6.37 -23.50
N PRO A 154 -8.24 -5.69 -24.16
CA PRO A 154 -8.56 -4.65 -25.13
C PRO A 154 -9.44 -5.16 -26.27
N SER A 155 -10.34 -4.30 -26.73
CA SER A 155 -11.12 -4.58 -27.95
C SER A 155 -10.24 -4.41 -29.18
N VAL A 156 -10.38 -5.32 -30.15
CA VAL A 156 -9.64 -5.29 -31.42
C VAL A 156 -10.61 -5.29 -32.60
N ASP A 157 -10.17 -4.70 -33.70
CA ASP A 157 -10.86 -4.77 -34.97
C ASP A 157 -10.76 -6.20 -35.54
N ALA A 158 -11.90 -6.75 -36.00
CA ALA A 158 -11.97 -8.16 -36.39
C ALA A 158 -11.24 -8.47 -37.71
N GLU A 159 -11.05 -7.47 -38.59
CA GLU A 159 -10.41 -7.67 -39.90
C GLU A 159 -8.91 -7.39 -39.83
N THR A 160 -8.51 -6.33 -39.13
CA THR A 160 -7.13 -5.85 -39.08
C THR A 160 -6.36 -6.31 -37.84
N GLY A 161 -7.05 -6.75 -36.79
CA GLY A 161 -6.44 -7.10 -35.50
C GLY A 161 -5.90 -5.89 -34.71
N ALA A 162 -6.09 -4.66 -35.21
CA ALA A 162 -5.63 -3.46 -34.54
C ALA A 162 -6.48 -3.15 -33.30
N PHE A 163 -5.87 -2.57 -32.26
CA PHE A 163 -6.61 -2.14 -31.08
C PHE A 163 -7.61 -1.03 -31.41
N LEU A 164 -8.86 -1.21 -30.96
CA LEU A 164 -9.88 -0.17 -31.00
C LEU A 164 -9.69 0.81 -29.84
N ASP A 165 -10.16 2.04 -30.01
CA ASP A 165 -10.21 3.02 -28.93
C ASP A 165 -11.17 2.54 -27.83
N SER A 166 -10.57 1.95 -26.80
CA SER A 166 -11.29 1.34 -25.69
C SER A 166 -12.03 2.38 -24.84
N SER A 167 -11.72 3.68 -24.96
CA SER A 167 -12.53 4.73 -24.34
C SER A 167 -13.91 4.88 -25.00
N GLN A 168 -14.09 4.41 -26.24
CA GLN A 168 -15.36 4.46 -26.98
C GLN A 168 -16.10 3.14 -26.96
N VAL A 169 -15.39 2.01 -27.05
CA VAL A 169 -16.02 0.68 -27.15
C VAL A 169 -15.96 -0.15 -25.86
N GLY A 170 -15.12 0.24 -24.90
CA GLY A 170 -14.84 -0.53 -23.68
C GLY A 170 -13.96 -1.76 -23.93
N ALA A 171 -13.78 -2.56 -22.87
CA ALA A 171 -13.04 -3.81 -22.95
C ALA A 171 -13.86 -4.94 -23.60
N ASN A 172 -13.14 -5.89 -24.20
CA ASN A 172 -13.70 -7.14 -24.72
C ASN A 172 -13.58 -8.24 -23.66
N THR A 173 -14.40 -8.12 -22.62
CA THR A 173 -14.32 -9.00 -21.45
C THR A 173 -14.74 -10.43 -21.80
N THR A 174 -13.92 -11.40 -21.40
CA THR A 174 -14.21 -12.84 -21.51
C THR A 174 -14.07 -13.52 -20.14
N VAL A 175 -14.62 -14.73 -20.03
CA VAL A 175 -14.34 -15.62 -18.89
C VAL A 175 -13.60 -16.84 -19.40
N GLU A 176 -12.39 -17.03 -18.92
CA GLU A 176 -11.51 -18.12 -19.28
C GLU A 176 -11.60 -19.24 -18.23
N VAL A 177 -11.71 -20.48 -18.67
CA VAL A 177 -11.73 -21.66 -17.79
C VAL A 177 -10.45 -22.44 -17.97
N PHE A 178 -9.79 -22.72 -16.86
CA PHE A 178 -8.56 -23.47 -16.78
C PHE A 178 -8.72 -24.71 -15.90
N ARG A 179 -7.87 -25.70 -16.14
CA ARG A 179 -7.75 -26.92 -15.35
C ARG A 179 -6.33 -27.14 -14.89
N LEU A 180 -6.18 -27.42 -13.59
CA LEU A 180 -4.99 -28.07 -13.04
C LEU A 180 -5.36 -29.52 -12.70
N THR A 181 -4.64 -30.49 -13.25
CA THR A 181 -4.90 -31.90 -12.95
C THR A 181 -4.57 -32.23 -11.49
N ALA A 182 -5.24 -33.22 -10.91
CA ALA A 182 -4.95 -33.68 -9.55
C ALA A 182 -3.47 -34.06 -9.35
N ALA A 183 -2.86 -34.69 -10.36
CA ALA A 183 -1.45 -35.05 -10.36
C ALA A 183 -0.54 -33.82 -10.36
N ALA A 184 -0.86 -32.80 -11.17
CA ALA A 184 -0.11 -31.54 -11.19
C ALA A 184 -0.30 -30.76 -9.88
N ALA A 185 -1.52 -30.68 -9.34
CA ALA A 185 -1.80 -30.04 -8.06
C ALA A 185 -1.04 -30.71 -6.90
N ALA A 186 -0.86 -32.03 -6.95
CA ALA A 186 -0.07 -32.79 -5.97
C ALA A 186 1.45 -32.72 -6.20
N ALA A 187 1.91 -32.24 -7.37
CA ALA A 187 3.32 -32.18 -7.68
C ALA A 187 4.01 -31.13 -6.80
N LYS A 188 5.03 -31.57 -6.05
CA LYS A 188 5.79 -30.71 -5.13
C LYS A 188 6.89 -29.90 -5.83
N ASN A 189 7.37 -30.40 -6.97
CA ASN A 189 8.47 -29.85 -7.75
C ASN A 189 8.07 -29.75 -9.23
N GLY A 190 8.62 -28.76 -9.93
CA GLY A 190 8.33 -28.51 -11.36
C GLY A 190 7.38 -27.33 -11.57
N GLU A 191 7.31 -26.88 -12.81
CA GLU A 191 6.35 -25.86 -13.24
C GLU A 191 4.93 -26.43 -13.21
N LEU A 192 3.97 -25.64 -12.74
CA LEU A 192 2.56 -26.01 -12.77
C LEU A 192 1.92 -25.44 -14.03
N GLU A 193 1.21 -26.30 -14.75
CA GLU A 193 0.52 -25.95 -15.98
C GLU A 193 -0.99 -25.99 -15.79
N LEU A 194 -1.65 -24.92 -16.22
CA LEU A 194 -3.08 -24.76 -16.30
C LEU A 194 -3.52 -24.97 -17.75
N ASP A 195 -4.10 -26.12 -18.03
CA ASP A 195 -4.71 -26.40 -19.33
C ASP A 195 -5.85 -25.41 -19.55
N HIS A 196 -5.81 -24.65 -20.65
CA HIS A 196 -6.99 -23.90 -21.07
C HIS A 196 -8.08 -24.86 -21.55
N VAL A 197 -9.27 -24.74 -20.97
CA VAL A 197 -10.41 -25.61 -21.26
C VAL A 197 -11.38 -24.94 -22.21
N LEU A 198 -11.74 -23.68 -21.92
CA LEU A 198 -12.78 -22.99 -22.67
C LEU A 198 -12.74 -21.47 -22.43
N THR A 199 -12.97 -20.71 -23.50
CA THR A 199 -13.28 -19.27 -23.43
C THR A 199 -14.79 -19.05 -23.56
N PHE A 200 -15.37 -18.32 -22.61
CA PHE A 200 -16.71 -17.75 -22.70
C PHE A 200 -16.62 -16.31 -23.17
N SER A 201 -17.18 -16.04 -24.35
CA SER A 201 -17.40 -14.70 -24.87
C SER A 201 -18.86 -14.55 -25.22
N HIS A 202 -19.52 -13.55 -24.64
CA HIS A 202 -20.94 -13.30 -24.85
C HIS A 202 -21.23 -11.81 -24.58
N PRO A 203 -22.17 -11.16 -25.28
CA PRO A 203 -22.46 -9.73 -25.08
C PRO A 203 -22.78 -9.34 -23.62
N LEU A 204 -23.44 -10.24 -22.88
CA LEU A 204 -23.77 -10.06 -21.45
C LEU A 204 -22.56 -10.11 -20.51
N ILE A 205 -21.41 -10.63 -20.95
CA ILE A 205 -20.13 -10.53 -20.23
C ILE A 205 -19.54 -9.16 -20.60
N ALA A 206 -20.09 -8.11 -20.01
CA ALA A 206 -19.77 -6.73 -20.36
C ALA A 206 -18.74 -6.17 -19.39
N THR A 207 -19.11 -6.05 -18.12
CA THR A 207 -18.25 -5.57 -17.04
C THR A 207 -18.17 -6.63 -15.96
N ALA A 208 -17.90 -7.87 -16.38
CA ALA A 208 -17.84 -9.02 -15.49
C ALA A 208 -16.77 -8.79 -14.41
N ASN A 209 -17.12 -8.85 -13.13
CA ASN A 209 -16.17 -8.57 -12.04
C ASN A 209 -15.86 -9.84 -11.24
N ARG A 210 -16.88 -10.44 -10.60
CA ARG A 210 -16.72 -11.66 -9.78
C ARG A 210 -17.53 -12.84 -10.32
N ILE A 211 -17.00 -14.05 -10.09
CA ILE A 211 -17.56 -15.32 -10.57
C ILE A 211 -17.95 -16.19 -9.38
N ALA A 212 -19.09 -16.89 -9.49
CA ALA A 212 -19.46 -18.01 -8.63
C ALA A 212 -19.75 -19.26 -9.49
N PRO A 213 -18.88 -20.29 -9.44
CA PRO A 213 -19.08 -21.53 -10.17
C PRO A 213 -20.39 -22.23 -9.76
N VAL A 214 -21.10 -22.78 -10.74
CA VAL A 214 -22.30 -23.60 -10.52
C VAL A 214 -21.94 -25.06 -10.74
N ILE A 215 -21.76 -25.74 -9.61
CA ILE A 215 -21.31 -27.13 -9.55
C ILE A 215 -22.45 -28.07 -9.95
N ASP A 216 -22.45 -28.52 -11.21
CA ASP A 216 -23.34 -29.54 -11.77
C ASP A 216 -22.54 -30.44 -12.74
N GLU A 217 -21.97 -31.54 -12.25
CA GLU A 217 -21.38 -32.67 -13.01
C GLU A 217 -20.69 -32.26 -14.34
N ASP A 218 -19.38 -31.96 -14.28
CA ASP A 218 -18.48 -31.57 -15.38
C ASP A 218 -18.86 -30.33 -16.20
N LYS A 219 -19.96 -29.64 -15.90
CA LYS A 219 -20.37 -28.44 -16.64
C LYS A 219 -19.64 -27.20 -16.13
N HIS A 220 -19.09 -26.43 -17.06
CA HIS A 220 -18.41 -25.15 -16.77
C HIS A 220 -19.39 -23.98 -16.56
N ASN A 221 -20.50 -24.22 -15.85
CA ASN A 221 -21.51 -23.20 -15.62
C ASN A 221 -21.06 -22.26 -14.50
N PHE A 222 -21.42 -20.99 -14.61
CA PHE A 222 -21.10 -20.01 -13.58
C PHE A 222 -22.07 -18.83 -13.58
N TRP A 223 -22.27 -18.27 -12.40
CA TRP A 223 -22.81 -16.93 -12.26
C TRP A 223 -21.66 -15.92 -12.26
N PHE A 224 -21.95 -14.71 -12.69
CA PHE A 224 -21.01 -13.61 -12.60
C PHE A 224 -21.74 -12.28 -12.40
N THR A 225 -21.09 -11.34 -11.73
CA THR A 225 -21.59 -9.97 -11.63
C THR A 225 -21.13 -9.14 -12.81
N ASN A 226 -22.02 -8.31 -13.36
CA ASN A 226 -21.63 -7.12 -14.08
C ASN A 226 -21.76 -5.93 -13.13
N ASP A 227 -20.64 -5.38 -12.69
CA ASP A 227 -20.58 -4.32 -11.68
C ASP A 227 -21.17 -2.98 -12.17
N HIS A 228 -21.02 -2.67 -13.46
CA HIS A 228 -21.60 -1.52 -14.15
C HIS A 228 -22.75 -1.90 -15.12
N GLY A 229 -23.17 -3.17 -15.10
CA GLY A 229 -24.20 -3.70 -16.00
C GLY A 229 -23.70 -3.86 -17.43
N GLN A 230 -24.50 -3.42 -18.41
CA GLN A 230 -24.18 -3.58 -19.84
C GLN A 230 -23.47 -2.36 -20.45
N GLU A 231 -23.33 -1.28 -19.67
CA GLU A 231 -22.59 -0.10 -20.10
C GLU A 231 -21.10 -0.39 -19.92
N ARG A 232 -20.28 -0.21 -20.97
CA ARG A 232 -18.83 -0.54 -20.93
C ARG A 232 -17.92 0.69 -20.83
N THR A 233 -18.43 1.87 -21.18
CA THR A 233 -17.69 3.14 -21.13
C THR A 233 -18.67 4.33 -21.20
N GLY A 234 -18.14 5.56 -21.15
CA GLY A 234 -18.89 6.80 -21.30
C GLY A 234 -19.61 7.26 -20.03
N TRP A 235 -20.49 8.24 -20.18
CA TRP A 235 -21.17 8.86 -19.03
C TRP A 235 -22.17 7.91 -18.36
N LYS A 236 -22.84 7.03 -19.12
CA LYS A 236 -23.77 6.03 -18.57
C LYS A 236 -23.06 5.03 -17.68
N TYR A 237 -21.88 4.58 -18.10
CA TYR A 237 -20.99 3.75 -17.28
C TYR A 237 -20.65 4.43 -15.95
N ARG A 238 -20.21 5.68 -16.00
CA ARG A 238 -19.81 6.43 -14.78
C ARG A 238 -20.97 6.67 -13.81
N LEU A 239 -22.20 6.78 -14.31
CA LEU A 239 -23.40 6.93 -13.50
C LEU A 239 -24.03 5.59 -13.11
N SER A 240 -23.55 4.47 -13.63
CA SER A 240 -24.20 3.17 -13.45
C SER A 240 -24.28 2.70 -11.98
N PRO A 241 -23.31 3.01 -11.09
CA PRO A 241 -23.46 2.71 -9.66
C PRO A 241 -24.64 3.46 -9.02
N TYR A 242 -24.79 4.74 -9.34
CA TYR A 242 -25.88 5.60 -8.83
C TYR A 242 -27.25 5.18 -9.36
N LEU A 243 -27.29 4.66 -10.59
CA LEU A 243 -28.50 4.22 -11.27
C LEU A 243 -28.83 2.74 -11.00
N SER A 244 -28.09 2.08 -10.09
CA SER A 244 -28.28 0.66 -9.72
C SER A 244 -28.33 -0.26 -10.95
N LYS A 245 -27.42 -0.05 -11.91
CA LYS A 245 -27.45 -0.76 -13.21
C LYS A 245 -26.74 -2.11 -13.20
N GLY A 246 -26.08 -2.47 -12.10
CA GLY A 246 -25.41 -3.75 -11.97
C GLY A 246 -26.38 -4.93 -12.06
N ASP A 247 -25.86 -6.06 -12.51
CA ASP A 247 -26.63 -7.31 -12.65
C ASP A 247 -25.80 -8.53 -12.23
N VAL A 248 -26.49 -9.62 -11.91
CA VAL A 248 -25.88 -10.95 -11.89
C VAL A 248 -26.44 -11.71 -13.09
N SER A 249 -25.55 -12.33 -13.84
CA SER A 249 -25.86 -13.11 -15.03
C SER A 249 -25.34 -14.55 -14.86
N MET A 250 -25.98 -15.49 -15.54
CA MET A 250 -25.60 -16.90 -15.59
C MET A 250 -25.11 -17.23 -16.99
N CYS A 251 -24.00 -17.94 -17.11
CA CYS A 251 -23.56 -18.55 -18.36
C CYS A 251 -23.59 -20.08 -18.24
N ARG A 252 -24.19 -20.71 -19.25
CA ARG A 252 -24.22 -22.16 -19.43
C ARG A 252 -23.88 -22.50 -20.87
N LYS A 253 -22.79 -23.27 -21.05
CA LYS A 253 -22.21 -23.62 -22.36
C LYS A 253 -21.78 -22.39 -23.19
N LYS A 254 -22.66 -21.83 -24.00
CA LYS A 254 -22.41 -20.61 -24.80
C LYS A 254 -23.57 -19.60 -24.72
N ALA A 255 -24.57 -19.88 -23.88
CA ALA A 255 -25.71 -19.00 -23.68
C ALA A 255 -25.58 -18.36 -22.30
N CYS A 256 -25.83 -17.05 -22.23
CA CYS A 256 -25.92 -16.34 -20.97
C CYS A 256 -27.25 -15.59 -20.85
N TRP A 257 -27.75 -15.45 -19.63
CA TRP A 257 -28.98 -14.69 -19.33
C TRP A 257 -28.86 -14.06 -17.94
N LYS A 258 -29.55 -12.94 -17.73
CA LYS A 258 -29.58 -12.26 -16.44
C LYS A 258 -30.41 -13.05 -15.43
N VAL A 259 -29.95 -13.10 -14.18
CA VAL A 259 -30.65 -13.76 -13.06
C VAL A 259 -31.01 -12.79 -11.93
N ALA A 260 -30.31 -11.67 -11.80
CA ALA A 260 -30.69 -10.55 -10.93
C ALA A 260 -30.32 -9.23 -11.61
N GLU A 261 -31.11 -8.18 -11.40
CA GLU A 261 -30.86 -6.83 -11.94
C GLU A 261 -31.15 -5.78 -10.87
N GLY A 262 -30.75 -4.53 -11.12
CA GLY A 262 -31.03 -3.44 -10.20
C GLY A 262 -30.04 -3.36 -9.04
N LEU A 263 -28.84 -3.94 -9.20
CA LEU A 263 -27.84 -4.03 -8.14
C LEU A 263 -26.95 -2.78 -8.13
N GLN A 264 -26.60 -2.33 -6.92
CA GLN A 264 -25.74 -1.17 -6.72
C GLN A 264 -24.29 -1.62 -6.65
N TYR A 265 -23.58 -1.49 -7.77
CA TYR A 265 -22.15 -1.79 -7.89
C TYR A 265 -21.73 -3.14 -7.28
N PRO A 266 -22.25 -4.28 -7.82
CA PRO A 266 -21.99 -5.61 -7.28
C PRO A 266 -20.57 -6.11 -7.63
N ASN A 267 -19.54 -5.66 -6.92
CA ASN A 267 -18.17 -6.11 -7.19
C ASN A 267 -17.96 -7.58 -6.83
N GLY A 268 -18.48 -8.04 -5.69
CA GLY A 268 -18.32 -9.42 -5.22
C GLY A 268 -19.50 -10.35 -5.52
N LEU A 269 -19.27 -11.66 -5.43
CA LEU A 269 -20.25 -12.72 -5.64
C LEU A 269 -19.72 -14.04 -5.05
N VAL A 270 -20.51 -14.72 -4.22
CA VAL A 270 -20.19 -16.08 -3.79
C VAL A 270 -21.46 -16.92 -3.59
N LYS A 271 -21.36 -18.23 -3.85
CA LYS A 271 -22.38 -19.21 -3.47
C LYS A 271 -21.98 -19.80 -2.11
N GLY A 272 -22.81 -19.60 -1.09
CA GLY A 272 -22.60 -20.18 0.22
C GLY A 272 -22.85 -21.69 0.25
N HIS A 273 -22.36 -22.35 1.29
CA HIS A 273 -22.60 -23.78 1.52
C HIS A 273 -24.08 -24.10 1.78
N ASP A 274 -24.87 -23.11 2.20
CA ASP A 274 -26.31 -23.19 2.36
C ASP A 274 -27.09 -23.07 1.03
N GLY A 275 -26.37 -22.93 -0.09
CA GLY A 275 -26.94 -22.80 -1.43
C GLY A 275 -27.49 -21.41 -1.74
N LEU A 276 -27.39 -20.45 -0.81
CA LEU A 276 -27.74 -19.05 -1.06
C LEU A 276 -26.60 -18.34 -1.80
N ILE A 277 -26.95 -17.24 -2.46
CA ILE A 277 -26.03 -16.42 -3.24
C ILE A 277 -25.89 -15.07 -2.57
N TYR A 278 -24.65 -14.66 -2.33
CA TYR A 278 -24.32 -13.46 -1.58
C TYR A 278 -23.64 -12.47 -2.52
N VAL A 279 -24.21 -11.27 -2.63
CA VAL A 279 -23.76 -10.22 -3.55
C VAL A 279 -23.50 -8.94 -2.75
N PRO A 280 -22.26 -8.65 -2.33
CA PRO A 280 -21.91 -7.41 -1.67
C PRO A 280 -22.03 -6.19 -2.60
N SER A 281 -22.34 -5.03 -2.02
CA SER A 281 -22.29 -3.74 -2.71
C SER A 281 -21.07 -2.92 -2.32
N SER A 282 -20.38 -2.40 -3.33
CA SER A 282 -19.28 -1.44 -3.16
C SER A 282 -19.74 0.00 -3.07
N PHE A 283 -21.01 0.28 -3.39
CA PHE A 283 -21.53 1.65 -3.42
C PHE A 283 -22.26 2.04 -2.14
N ASN A 284 -23.23 1.24 -1.69
CA ASN A 284 -24.02 1.54 -0.49
C ASN A 284 -23.72 0.61 0.69
N GLY A 285 -22.80 -0.35 0.51
CA GLY A 285 -22.50 -1.39 1.48
C GLY A 285 -23.62 -2.42 1.61
N GLY A 286 -23.40 -3.40 2.48
CA GLY A 286 -24.34 -4.49 2.70
C GLY A 286 -24.29 -5.56 1.63
N ILE A 287 -25.04 -6.64 1.87
CA ILE A 287 -25.01 -7.84 1.04
C ILE A 287 -26.43 -8.27 0.74
N ASP A 288 -26.75 -8.32 -0.55
CA ASP A 288 -27.99 -8.90 -1.01
C ASP A 288 -27.86 -10.43 -1.03
N VAL A 289 -28.83 -11.10 -0.39
CA VAL A 289 -28.88 -12.56 -0.28
C VAL A 289 -30.00 -13.06 -1.16
N PHE A 290 -29.66 -13.94 -2.08
CA PHE A 290 -30.58 -14.52 -3.04
C PHE A 290 -30.70 -16.02 -2.87
N ARG A 291 -31.89 -16.50 -3.20
CA ARG A 291 -32.15 -17.91 -3.49
C ARG A 291 -32.24 -18.07 -5.00
N HIS A 292 -31.53 -19.04 -5.55
CA HIS A 292 -31.72 -19.40 -6.95
C HIS A 292 -33.02 -20.20 -7.12
N VAL A 293 -33.93 -19.66 -7.92
CA VAL A 293 -35.19 -20.31 -8.31
C VAL A 293 -35.06 -20.76 -9.77
N PRO A 294 -35.02 -22.08 -10.05
CA PRO A 294 -34.83 -22.60 -11.39
C PRO A 294 -35.80 -21.97 -12.41
N LYS A 295 -35.26 -21.55 -13.56
CA LYS A 295 -35.97 -20.83 -14.65
C LYS A 295 -36.47 -19.41 -14.33
N GLN A 296 -36.58 -19.03 -13.06
CA GLN A 296 -37.04 -17.70 -12.64
C GLN A 296 -35.87 -16.74 -12.33
N GLY A 297 -34.67 -17.28 -12.07
CA GLY A 297 -33.49 -16.47 -11.74
C GLY A 297 -33.26 -16.42 -10.24
N PHE A 298 -32.91 -15.26 -9.71
CA PHE A 298 -32.64 -15.06 -8.29
C PHE A 298 -33.80 -14.35 -7.60
N GLU A 299 -34.26 -14.94 -6.51
CA GLU A 299 -35.23 -14.34 -5.60
C GLU A 299 -34.47 -13.74 -4.42
N LYS A 300 -34.59 -12.43 -4.18
CA LYS A 300 -33.98 -11.79 -3.02
C LYS A 300 -34.72 -12.23 -1.76
N VAL A 301 -34.02 -12.93 -0.87
CA VAL A 301 -34.61 -13.48 0.37
C VAL A 301 -34.19 -12.71 1.61
N HIS A 302 -33.07 -11.98 1.55
CA HIS A 302 -32.58 -11.19 2.68
C HIS A 302 -31.65 -10.07 2.21
N HIS A 303 -31.38 -9.11 3.10
CA HIS A 303 -30.32 -8.12 2.95
C HIS A 303 -29.58 -8.03 4.27
N ILE A 304 -28.25 -8.18 4.23
CA ILE A 304 -27.38 -8.08 5.40
C ILE A 304 -26.82 -6.68 5.40
N ASP A 305 -27.25 -5.86 6.34
CA ASP A 305 -26.73 -4.51 6.50
C ASP A 305 -25.30 -4.54 7.04
N THR A 306 -24.42 -3.75 6.42
CA THR A 306 -23.07 -3.50 6.92
C THR A 306 -22.78 -2.01 6.90
N ASP A 307 -21.98 -1.54 7.84
CA ASP A 307 -21.58 -0.14 7.88
C ASP A 307 -20.44 0.18 6.90
N TYR A 308 -19.98 -0.76 6.08
CA TYR A 308 -18.85 -0.59 5.16
C TYR A 308 -19.25 -0.75 3.70
N SER A 309 -18.57 -0.01 2.81
CA SER A 309 -18.49 -0.42 1.41
C SER A 309 -17.72 -1.73 1.32
N LEU A 310 -18.22 -2.67 0.53
CA LEU A 310 -17.70 -4.03 0.46
C LEU A 310 -17.14 -4.30 -0.93
N ASP A 311 -16.15 -5.19 -1.02
CA ASP A 311 -15.59 -5.60 -2.30
C ASP A 311 -15.79 -7.10 -2.51
N ASN A 312 -14.70 -7.86 -2.57
CA ASN A 312 -14.76 -9.30 -2.71
C ASN A 312 -15.22 -10.00 -1.44
N ILE A 313 -15.98 -11.07 -1.65
CA ILE A 313 -16.49 -11.97 -0.62
C ILE A 313 -15.99 -13.38 -0.90
N SER A 314 -15.53 -14.06 0.14
CA SER A 314 -15.19 -15.49 0.12
C SER A 314 -16.00 -16.24 1.16
N VAL A 315 -16.12 -17.55 0.97
CA VAL A 315 -16.72 -18.48 1.93
C VAL A 315 -15.64 -19.43 2.39
N ASP A 316 -15.51 -19.63 3.70
CA ASP A 316 -14.57 -20.59 4.26
C ASP A 316 -15.17 -22.00 4.34
N LYS A 317 -14.37 -22.99 4.73
CA LYS A 317 -14.81 -24.38 4.89
C LYS A 317 -16.02 -24.57 5.81
N ASN A 318 -16.17 -23.73 6.83
CA ASN A 318 -17.26 -23.82 7.79
C ASN A 318 -18.56 -23.19 7.26
N GLY A 319 -18.49 -22.47 6.14
CA GLY A 319 -19.62 -21.72 5.59
C GLY A 319 -19.72 -20.29 6.12
N ASP A 320 -18.72 -19.81 6.88
CA ASP A 320 -18.64 -18.42 7.29
C ASP A 320 -18.19 -17.57 6.09
N LEU A 321 -18.78 -16.39 5.93
CA LEU A 321 -18.42 -15.47 4.86
C LEU A 321 -17.40 -14.45 5.36
N TYR A 322 -16.39 -14.18 4.53
CA TYR A 322 -15.35 -13.19 4.80
C TYR A 322 -15.35 -12.16 3.68
N VAL A 323 -15.44 -10.88 4.04
CA VAL A 323 -15.64 -9.79 3.07
C VAL A 323 -14.59 -8.72 3.29
N ALA A 324 -13.92 -8.32 2.21
CA ALA A 324 -13.05 -7.16 2.20
C ALA A 324 -13.90 -5.90 2.27
N ALA A 325 -13.54 -5.00 3.18
CA ALA A 325 -14.33 -3.81 3.49
C ALA A 325 -13.46 -2.55 3.43
N PHE A 326 -14.01 -1.48 2.86
CA PHE A 326 -13.37 -0.18 2.76
C PHE A 326 -13.94 0.75 3.84
N PRO A 327 -13.13 1.15 4.84
CA PRO A 327 -13.55 2.15 5.82
C PRO A 327 -13.74 3.55 5.22
N SER A 328 -13.09 3.85 4.07
CA SER A 328 -13.24 5.12 3.36
C SER A 328 -13.14 4.97 1.85
N GLY A 329 -14.29 5.07 1.15
CA GLY A 329 -14.32 5.08 -0.32
C GLY A 329 -13.62 6.28 -0.95
N LEU A 330 -13.57 7.43 -0.27
CA LEU A 330 -12.81 8.60 -0.75
C LEU A 330 -11.30 8.32 -0.82
N LYS A 331 -10.74 7.69 0.22
CA LYS A 331 -9.33 7.26 0.21
C LYS A 331 -9.09 6.15 -0.82
N MET A 332 -10.05 5.26 -1.05
CA MET A 332 -9.96 4.23 -2.10
C MET A 332 -9.86 4.84 -3.50
N ILE A 333 -10.65 5.87 -3.83
CA ILE A 333 -10.55 6.58 -5.11
C ILE A 333 -9.15 7.22 -5.27
N GLN A 334 -8.61 7.83 -4.21
CA GLN A 334 -7.24 8.34 -4.21
C GLN A 334 -6.22 7.23 -4.47
N GLY A 335 -6.46 6.04 -3.89
CA GLY A 335 -5.58 4.90 -4.10
C GLY A 335 -5.62 4.27 -5.49
N VAL A 336 -6.70 4.44 -6.24
CA VAL A 336 -6.70 4.05 -7.65
C VAL A 336 -5.91 5.03 -8.53
N GLU A 337 -5.92 6.33 -8.19
CA GLU A 337 -5.10 7.32 -8.89
C GLU A 337 -3.61 7.21 -8.53
N ASP A 338 -3.30 6.77 -7.32
CA ASP A 338 -1.94 6.60 -6.83
C ASP A 338 -1.71 5.24 -6.14
N PRO A 339 -1.77 4.12 -6.89
CA PRO A 339 -1.81 2.76 -6.34
C PRO A 339 -0.50 2.31 -5.70
N LEU A 340 0.60 3.01 -6.00
CA LEU A 340 1.85 2.78 -5.32
C LEU A 340 1.94 3.54 -4.02
N ASN A 341 1.21 4.65 -3.87
CA ASN A 341 1.49 5.63 -2.82
C ASN A 341 0.36 5.92 -1.83
N SER A 342 -0.86 5.46 -2.07
CA SER A 342 -1.98 5.70 -1.17
C SER A 342 -1.99 4.76 0.03
N ARG A 343 -2.22 5.32 1.23
CA ARG A 343 -2.68 4.57 2.40
C ARG A 343 -4.18 4.56 2.49
N VAL A 344 -4.77 3.48 1.96
CA VAL A 344 -6.21 3.27 2.01
C VAL A 344 -6.47 2.35 3.19
N PRO A 345 -7.19 2.82 4.23
CA PRO A 345 -7.60 1.97 5.34
C PRO A 345 -8.31 0.74 4.81
N ALA A 346 -8.14 -0.38 5.49
CA ALA A 346 -8.73 -1.64 5.09
C ALA A 346 -9.33 -2.34 6.30
N ALA A 347 -10.43 -3.04 6.08
CA ALA A 347 -11.03 -3.92 7.08
C ALA A 347 -11.43 -5.25 6.45
N ALA A 348 -11.66 -6.25 7.29
CA ALA A 348 -12.41 -7.42 6.90
C ALA A 348 -13.55 -7.68 7.89
N LEU A 349 -14.67 -8.12 7.34
CA LEU A 349 -15.85 -8.51 8.08
C LEU A 349 -16.05 -10.02 7.97
N ARG A 350 -16.40 -10.66 9.09
CA ARG A 350 -16.92 -12.02 9.12
C ARG A 350 -18.42 -11.98 9.28
N ILE A 351 -19.12 -12.76 8.47
CA ILE A 351 -20.57 -12.86 8.47
C ILE A 351 -20.96 -14.31 8.73
N LYS A 352 -21.69 -14.52 9.83
CA LYS A 352 -22.16 -15.83 10.25
C LYS A 352 -23.67 -15.88 10.21
N LYS A 353 -24.21 -16.96 9.67
CA LYS A 353 -25.64 -17.25 9.71
C LYS A 353 -25.99 -17.91 11.04
N LYS A 354 -27.02 -17.41 11.72
CA LYS A 354 -27.57 -17.97 12.95
C LYS A 354 -28.64 -19.03 12.63
N GLU A 355 -28.95 -19.86 13.63
CA GLU A 355 -30.00 -20.89 13.52
C GLU A 355 -31.40 -20.30 13.27
N ASP A 356 -31.66 -19.07 13.73
CA ASP A 356 -32.92 -18.34 13.51
C ASP A 356 -33.05 -17.75 12.09
N GLY A 357 -32.02 -17.91 11.25
CA GLY A 357 -31.97 -17.38 9.89
C GLY A 357 -31.43 -15.94 9.77
N ASN A 358 -31.14 -15.26 10.89
CA ASN A 358 -30.48 -13.94 10.88
C ASN A 358 -28.96 -14.08 10.70
N TYR A 359 -28.29 -12.94 10.50
CA TYR A 359 -26.83 -12.89 10.33
C TYR A 359 -26.18 -12.07 11.44
N THR A 360 -24.97 -12.46 11.87
CA THR A 360 -24.07 -11.58 12.63
C THR A 360 -23.00 -11.04 11.69
N VAL A 361 -22.78 -9.73 11.73
CA VAL A 361 -21.64 -9.07 11.08
C VAL A 361 -20.64 -8.70 12.17
N GLU A 362 -19.42 -9.20 12.03
CA GLU A 362 -18.34 -8.98 12.98
C GLU A 362 -17.14 -8.40 12.24
N LYS A 363 -16.64 -7.26 12.72
CA LYS A 363 -15.38 -6.71 12.23
C LYS A 363 -14.23 -7.50 12.84
N ILE A 364 -13.61 -8.35 12.03
CA ILE A 364 -12.54 -9.24 12.51
C ILE A 364 -11.19 -8.52 12.53
N ILE A 365 -10.98 -7.57 11.61
CA ILE A 365 -9.75 -6.79 11.56
C ILE A 365 -10.02 -5.45 10.87
N GLU A 366 -9.35 -4.40 11.33
CA GLU A 366 -9.31 -3.10 10.68
C GLU A 366 -7.94 -2.49 10.88
N ASP A 367 -7.39 -1.96 9.80
CA ASP A 367 -6.16 -1.20 9.79
C ASP A 367 -6.50 0.23 9.35
N GLY A 368 -7.01 1.01 10.31
CA GLY A 368 -7.45 2.38 10.09
C GLY A 368 -6.37 3.32 9.56
N GLU A 369 -5.11 3.03 9.88
CA GLU A 369 -3.94 3.83 9.50
C GLU A 369 -3.19 3.23 8.29
N ALA A 370 -3.67 2.10 7.77
CA ALA A 370 -3.05 1.31 6.70
C ALA A 370 -1.56 1.00 6.98
N GLU A 371 -1.27 0.55 8.19
CA GLU A 371 0.06 0.16 8.67
C GLU A 371 0.63 -1.05 7.92
N VAL A 372 -0.23 -2.04 7.64
CA VAL A 372 0.10 -3.33 7.02
C VAL A 372 -0.90 -3.68 5.91
N LEU A 373 -2.19 -3.39 6.14
CA LEU A 373 -3.29 -3.63 5.21
C LEU A 373 -3.64 -2.29 4.54
N SER A 374 -3.15 -2.08 3.32
CA SER A 374 -3.50 -0.91 2.51
C SER A 374 -4.23 -1.37 1.25
N ALA A 375 -5.39 -0.78 0.98
CA ALA A 375 -6.19 -1.03 -0.23
C ALA A 375 -6.50 -2.53 -0.44
N VAL A 376 -6.82 -3.25 0.65
CA VAL A 376 -7.20 -4.66 0.59
C VAL A 376 -8.52 -4.79 -0.18
N THR A 377 -8.48 -5.50 -1.31
CA THR A 377 -9.65 -5.78 -2.16
C THR A 377 -10.21 -7.17 -1.95
N THR A 378 -9.45 -8.07 -1.30
CA THR A 378 -9.87 -9.46 -1.09
C THR A 378 -9.31 -10.03 0.23
N VAL A 379 -10.09 -10.93 0.83
CA VAL A 379 -9.73 -11.66 2.05
C VAL A 379 -10.17 -13.11 1.90
N VAL A 380 -9.29 -14.04 2.26
CA VAL A 380 -9.61 -15.47 2.35
C VAL A 380 -9.21 -16.00 3.72
N HIS A 381 -10.12 -16.76 4.33
CA HIS A 381 -9.91 -17.42 5.61
C HIS A 381 -9.64 -18.91 5.43
N ASP A 382 -8.56 -19.39 6.02
CA ASP A 382 -8.29 -20.81 6.15
C ASP A 382 -8.82 -21.32 7.49
N ALA A 383 -10.03 -21.87 7.48
CA ALA A 383 -10.70 -22.41 8.67
C ALA A 383 -9.89 -23.50 9.41
N LYS A 384 -8.99 -24.21 8.70
CA LYS A 384 -8.14 -25.25 9.30
C LYS A 384 -7.10 -24.67 10.25
N THR A 385 -6.52 -23.51 9.92
CA THR A 385 -5.41 -22.91 10.68
C THR A 385 -5.75 -21.58 11.33
N GLY A 386 -6.93 -21.01 11.02
CA GLY A 386 -7.37 -19.71 11.50
C GLY A 386 -6.67 -18.52 10.83
N ARG A 387 -5.91 -18.75 9.75
CA ARG A 387 -5.14 -17.71 9.05
C ARG A 387 -6.03 -16.92 8.08
N LEU A 388 -5.73 -15.62 7.96
CA LEU A 388 -6.33 -14.72 6.98
C LEU A 388 -5.26 -14.28 5.97
N PHE A 389 -5.63 -14.25 4.69
CA PHE A 389 -4.77 -13.81 3.59
C PHE A 389 -5.32 -12.52 2.97
N PHE A 390 -4.43 -11.55 2.70
CA PHE A 390 -4.70 -10.18 2.23
C PHE A 390 -3.64 -9.71 1.20
N SER A 391 -3.85 -8.59 0.48
CA SER A 391 -2.93 -7.95 -0.50
C SER A 391 -2.53 -6.48 -0.13
N SER A 392 -1.23 -6.00 -0.21
CA SER A 392 -0.74 -4.57 0.08
C SER A 392 0.72 -4.14 -0.40
N SER A 393 1.25 -2.87 -0.23
CA SER A 393 2.58 -2.26 -0.75
C SER A 393 3.42 -1.26 0.22
N ALA A 394 4.78 -0.98 0.05
CA ALA A 394 5.70 -0.06 0.90
C ALA A 394 7.14 0.39 0.34
N LEU A 395 7.89 1.37 0.97
CA LEU A 395 9.11 2.18 0.54
C LEU A 395 10.39 1.52 -0.04
N CYS A 396 10.97 0.44 0.51
CA CYS A 396 12.14 -0.18 -0.16
C CYS A 396 11.76 -0.70 -1.55
N LEU A 397 10.47 -1.00 -1.73
CA LEU A 397 9.92 -1.33 -3.02
C LEU A 397 9.88 -0.10 -3.95
N ALA A 398 9.90 1.14 -3.46
CA ALA A 398 10.00 2.33 -4.31
C ALA A 398 11.34 2.41 -5.05
N PHE A 399 12.45 2.15 -4.35
CA PHE A 399 13.78 2.06 -4.97
C PHE A 399 13.90 0.86 -5.91
N HIS A 400 13.39 -0.31 -5.50
CA HIS A 400 13.38 -1.51 -6.33
C HIS A 400 12.53 -1.33 -7.60
N ARG A 401 11.36 -0.69 -7.49
CA ARG A 401 10.45 -0.38 -8.61
C ARG A 401 10.99 0.69 -9.57
N ALA A 402 11.78 1.64 -9.08
CA ALA A 402 12.36 2.69 -9.92
C ALA A 402 13.33 2.13 -10.98
N GLY A 403 13.80 0.88 -10.81
CA GLY A 403 14.63 0.15 -11.78
C GLY A 403 16.08 0.64 -11.81
N GLY A 404 17.01 -0.24 -12.16
CA GLY A 404 18.43 0.09 -12.32
C GLY A 404 19.23 0.26 -11.02
N TRP A 405 18.61 -0.01 -9.86
CA TRP A 405 19.27 -0.01 -8.56
C TRP A 405 19.18 -1.37 -7.89
N ARG A 406 20.32 -1.90 -7.45
CA ARG A 406 20.38 -3.05 -6.55
C ARG A 406 20.26 -2.55 -5.11
N VAL A 407 19.24 -3.00 -4.41
CA VAL A 407 18.90 -2.48 -3.08
C VAL A 407 19.36 -3.45 -2.00
N PHE A 408 20.03 -2.93 -0.96
CA PHE A 408 20.33 -3.65 0.28
C PHE A 408 19.49 -3.04 1.40
N ALA A 409 18.48 -3.75 1.89
CA ALA A 409 17.63 -3.27 2.96
C ALA A 409 18.14 -3.73 4.33
N SER A 410 18.12 -2.86 5.33
CA SER A 410 18.69 -3.18 6.64
C SER A 410 17.84 -2.72 7.83
N ALA A 411 17.93 -3.48 8.92
CA ALA A 411 17.28 -3.21 10.19
C ALA A 411 17.97 -4.01 11.31
N ARG A 412 17.85 -3.52 12.54
CA ARG A 412 18.37 -4.20 13.74
C ARG A 412 17.76 -5.59 13.94
N ASN A 413 16.47 -5.71 13.68
CA ASN A 413 15.75 -6.98 13.73
C ASN A 413 15.47 -7.46 12.30
N PRO A 414 16.17 -8.50 11.81
CA PRO A 414 15.95 -9.07 10.48
C PRO A 414 14.51 -9.52 10.26
N ALA A 415 13.79 -9.88 11.32
CA ALA A 415 12.40 -10.29 11.21
C ALA A 415 11.48 -9.15 10.68
N LYS A 416 11.91 -7.89 10.76
CA LYS A 416 11.21 -6.73 10.20
C LYS A 416 11.51 -6.49 8.71
N LEU A 417 12.45 -7.23 8.12
CA LEU A 417 12.87 -7.09 6.71
C LEU A 417 12.30 -8.15 5.77
N LYS A 418 11.50 -9.09 6.28
CA LYS A 418 10.92 -10.19 5.49
C LYS A 418 10.13 -9.68 4.27
N GLN A 419 9.49 -8.52 4.43
CA GLN A 419 8.73 -7.84 3.38
C GLN A 419 9.58 -7.35 2.20
N VAL A 420 10.85 -7.05 2.42
CA VAL A 420 11.75 -6.55 1.38
C VAL A 420 12.61 -7.70 0.85
N GLU A 421 13.04 -8.61 1.72
CA GLU A 421 13.72 -9.86 1.36
C GLU A 421 13.00 -10.60 0.25
N ALA A 422 11.70 -10.81 0.42
CA ALA A 422 10.95 -11.61 -0.52
C ALA A 422 10.56 -10.83 -1.80
N ALA A 423 10.92 -9.54 -1.90
CA ALA A 423 10.78 -8.71 -3.11
C ALA A 423 12.03 -8.81 -3.98
N GLY A 424 12.94 -9.75 -3.68
CA GLY A 424 14.24 -9.86 -4.32
C GLY A 424 15.26 -8.83 -3.82
N ILE A 425 14.92 -8.05 -2.78
CA ILE A 425 15.83 -7.07 -2.18
C ILE A 425 16.68 -7.79 -1.15
N GLU A 426 17.99 -7.67 -1.27
CA GLU A 426 18.90 -8.32 -0.34
C GLU A 426 18.83 -7.68 1.04
N THR A 427 18.73 -8.50 2.09
CA THR A 427 18.63 -8.01 3.46
C THR A 427 19.93 -8.14 4.24
N VAL A 428 20.23 -7.13 5.04
CA VAL A 428 21.42 -7.07 5.89
C VAL A 428 21.00 -6.70 7.31
N GLN A 429 21.36 -7.52 8.29
CA GLN A 429 21.17 -7.13 9.69
C GLN A 429 22.08 -5.96 10.03
N LEU A 430 21.52 -4.89 10.59
CA LEU A 430 22.29 -3.72 11.00
C LEU A 430 21.67 -3.09 12.25
N ASP A 431 22.32 -3.29 13.39
CA ASP A 431 22.16 -2.40 14.55
C ASP A 431 23.16 -1.24 14.42
N THR A 432 22.66 -0.03 14.21
CA THR A 432 23.51 1.15 14.02
C THR A 432 24.22 1.60 15.29
N LEU A 433 23.89 1.02 16.45
CA LEU A 433 24.53 1.29 17.74
C LEU A 433 25.59 0.24 18.13
N SER A 434 25.82 -0.79 17.31
CA SER A 434 26.85 -1.80 17.55
C SER A 434 27.91 -1.75 16.46
N ASP A 435 29.16 -1.47 16.85
CA ASP A 435 30.29 -1.46 15.94
C ASP A 435 30.50 -2.83 15.28
N GLU A 436 30.24 -3.92 16.02
CA GLU A 436 30.30 -5.28 15.48
C GLU A 436 29.23 -5.52 14.42
N SER A 437 27.98 -5.09 14.67
CA SER A 437 26.90 -5.21 13.69
C SER A 437 27.15 -4.34 12.46
N ILE A 438 27.71 -3.14 12.63
CA ILE A 438 28.11 -2.27 11.51
C ILE A 438 29.20 -2.94 10.68
N ALA A 439 30.25 -3.47 11.31
CA ALA A 439 31.34 -4.15 10.62
C ALA A 439 30.84 -5.40 9.86
N ALA A 440 29.96 -6.19 10.47
CA ALA A 440 29.34 -7.35 9.82
C ALA A 440 28.49 -6.95 8.61
N ALA A 441 27.72 -5.85 8.71
CA ALA A 441 26.93 -5.33 7.60
C ALA A 441 27.82 -4.87 6.44
N VAL A 442 28.93 -4.17 6.73
CA VAL A 442 29.90 -3.76 5.70
C VAL A 442 30.50 -4.98 5.00
N ALA A 443 30.95 -5.99 5.76
CA ALA A 443 31.50 -7.21 5.20
C ALA A 443 30.49 -7.91 4.29
N ARG A 444 29.22 -8.03 4.73
CA ARG A 444 28.16 -8.65 3.95
C ARG A 444 27.85 -7.89 2.67
N VAL A 445 27.71 -6.56 2.73
CA VAL A 445 27.46 -5.75 1.52
C VAL A 445 28.65 -5.82 0.57
N SER A 446 29.88 -5.82 1.09
CA SER A 446 31.09 -5.98 0.27
C SER A 446 31.10 -7.31 -0.49
N GLU A 447 30.79 -8.41 0.20
CA GLU A 447 30.67 -9.74 -0.40
C GLU A 447 29.60 -9.76 -1.51
N LEU A 448 28.41 -9.21 -1.21
CA LEU A 448 27.31 -9.16 -2.15
C LEU A 448 27.66 -8.35 -3.40
N LEU A 449 28.35 -7.23 -3.25
CA LEU A 449 28.82 -6.41 -4.37
C LEU A 449 29.84 -7.17 -5.24
N LEU A 450 30.78 -7.92 -4.63
CA LEU A 450 31.79 -8.70 -5.35
C LEU A 450 31.20 -9.86 -6.15
N LEU A 451 30.14 -10.51 -5.67
CA LEU A 451 29.48 -11.64 -6.35
C LEU A 451 28.76 -11.25 -7.65
N ALA A 452 28.58 -9.97 -7.94
CA ALA A 452 27.85 -9.47 -9.11
C ALA A 452 28.73 -8.98 -10.27
N ALA A 453 30.06 -9.05 -10.15
CA ALA A 453 30.96 -8.67 -11.25
C ALA A 453 31.00 -9.78 -12.33
N PRO A 454 30.74 -9.48 -13.62
CA PRO A 454 30.86 -10.48 -14.68
C PRO A 454 32.32 -10.96 -14.82
N PRO A 455 32.56 -12.24 -15.15
CA PRO A 455 33.88 -12.70 -15.53
C PRO A 455 34.21 -12.21 -16.96
N GLU A 456 35.50 -11.96 -17.17
CA GLU A 456 36.20 -11.57 -18.42
C GLU A 456 36.49 -10.07 -18.56
N SER A 457 37.71 -9.63 -18.91
CA SER A 457 38.66 -10.22 -19.86
C SER A 457 40.12 -10.20 -19.37
N GLY A 458 40.87 -11.26 -19.68
CA GLY A 458 42.28 -11.39 -19.34
C GLY A 458 43.19 -10.31 -19.95
N GLY A 459 44.08 -9.79 -19.12
CA GLY A 459 45.29 -9.04 -19.47
C GLY A 459 46.29 -9.22 -18.33
N GLY A 460 47.40 -9.90 -18.59
CA GLY A 460 48.24 -10.53 -17.57
C GLY A 460 49.24 -9.61 -16.85
N GLY A 461 49.87 -10.21 -15.83
CA GLY A 461 51.23 -9.89 -15.41
C GLY A 461 51.39 -8.95 -14.22
N GLY A 462 51.62 -9.55 -13.05
CA GLY A 462 52.59 -9.17 -12.01
C GLY A 462 52.85 -7.70 -11.67
N GLY A 463 52.61 -7.34 -10.40
CA GLY A 463 53.24 -6.19 -9.75
C GLY A 463 52.42 -5.64 -8.58
N GLY A 464 52.92 -5.76 -7.36
CA GLY A 464 52.25 -5.27 -6.15
C GLY A 464 52.09 -3.76 -6.12
N GLY A 465 50.88 -3.30 -5.77
CA GLY A 465 50.53 -1.90 -5.51
C GLY A 465 49.01 -1.75 -5.54
N GLY A 466 48.37 -1.53 -4.39
CA GLY A 466 46.91 -1.60 -4.25
C GLY A 466 46.16 -0.48 -4.98
N ASP A 467 45.57 -0.80 -6.13
CA ASP A 467 44.41 -0.10 -6.68
C ASP A 467 43.16 -0.99 -6.57
N GLY A 468 42.28 -0.66 -5.62
CA GLY A 468 41.07 -1.44 -5.34
C GLY A 468 40.02 -1.30 -6.44
N GLY A 469 40.15 -2.07 -7.53
CA GLY A 469 39.11 -2.27 -8.55
C GLY A 469 37.91 -3.09 -8.02
N GLY A 470 37.30 -2.65 -6.92
CA GLY A 470 36.14 -3.29 -6.30
C GLY A 470 34.82 -2.63 -6.71
N SER A 471 33.78 -3.45 -6.87
CA SER A 471 32.37 -3.06 -6.97
C SER A 471 31.96 -2.14 -5.80
N GLY A 472 31.77 -0.83 -6.06
CA GLY A 472 31.45 0.17 -5.05
C GLY A 472 29.95 0.27 -4.70
N LEU A 473 29.63 0.90 -3.56
CA LEU A 473 28.26 1.23 -3.16
C LEU A 473 27.86 2.60 -3.72
N ASP A 474 26.73 2.68 -4.43
CA ASP A 474 26.28 3.93 -5.07
C ASP A 474 25.56 4.88 -4.13
N MET A 475 24.83 4.36 -3.15
CA MET A 475 24.07 5.16 -2.21
C MET A 475 23.97 4.49 -0.84
N LEU A 476 24.22 5.26 0.22
CA LEU A 476 23.98 4.89 1.60
C LEU A 476 22.91 5.83 2.17
N ILE A 477 21.78 5.28 2.62
CA ILE A 477 20.68 6.07 3.20
C ILE A 477 20.60 5.82 4.71
N ASN A 478 21.05 6.79 5.49
CA ASN A 478 20.90 6.79 6.94
C ASN A 478 19.49 7.27 7.32
N ASN A 479 18.54 6.35 7.36
CA ASN A 479 17.14 6.62 7.65
C ASN A 479 16.72 6.33 9.11
N ALA A 480 17.39 5.39 9.78
CA ALA A 480 17.02 4.98 11.13
C ALA A 480 17.04 6.16 12.12
N GLY A 481 16.06 6.20 13.03
CA GLY A 481 15.98 7.22 14.06
C GLY A 481 14.79 7.04 14.99
N ALA A 482 14.80 7.77 16.11
CA ALA A 482 13.73 7.78 17.10
C ALA A 482 13.36 9.21 17.50
N GLY A 483 12.20 9.36 18.14
CA GLY A 483 11.73 10.62 18.71
C GLY A 483 11.86 10.65 20.23
N TYR A 484 11.76 11.85 20.80
CA TYR A 484 11.56 12.04 22.23
C TYR A 484 10.79 13.34 22.47
N ALA A 485 9.52 13.20 22.88
CA ALA A 485 8.65 14.31 23.24
C ALA A 485 8.60 14.47 24.77
N MET A 486 9.11 15.60 25.25
CA MET A 486 9.08 16.05 26.65
C MET A 486 9.52 17.52 26.70
N PRO A 487 8.99 18.35 27.63
CA PRO A 487 9.60 19.64 27.91
C PRO A 487 11.06 19.48 28.33
N LEU A 488 11.95 20.37 27.86
CA LEU A 488 13.40 20.21 28.05
C LEU A 488 13.83 20.09 29.52
N LEU A 489 13.13 20.74 30.44
CA LEU A 489 13.42 20.67 31.88
C LEU A 489 12.88 19.39 32.54
N ASP A 490 12.03 18.63 31.84
CA ASP A 490 11.43 17.36 32.30
C ASP A 490 12.05 16.14 31.57
N VAL A 491 13.03 16.36 30.70
CA VAL A 491 13.72 15.31 29.94
C VAL A 491 14.59 14.43 30.84
N ASP A 492 14.48 13.11 30.69
CA ASP A 492 15.49 12.16 31.18
C ASP A 492 16.76 12.27 30.32
N LEU A 493 17.84 12.76 30.94
CA LEU A 493 19.14 12.94 30.28
C LEU A 493 19.74 11.63 29.79
N ALA A 494 19.49 10.49 30.45
CA ALA A 494 20.00 9.20 29.99
C ALA A 494 19.30 8.78 28.69
N ARG A 495 17.97 8.97 28.61
CA ARG A 495 17.20 8.76 27.38
C ARG A 495 17.60 9.75 26.28
N ALA A 496 17.86 11.01 26.62
CA ALA A 496 18.35 12.01 25.67
C ALA A 496 19.73 11.64 25.10
N ARG A 497 20.67 11.13 25.91
CA ARG A 497 21.96 10.63 25.42
C ARG A 497 21.79 9.48 24.43
N ARG A 498 20.98 8.48 24.75
CA ARG A 498 20.66 7.36 23.83
C ARG A 498 20.02 7.84 22.52
N LEU A 499 19.20 8.89 22.59
CA LEU A 499 18.61 9.52 21.40
C LEU A 499 19.70 10.16 20.52
N PHE A 500 20.70 10.81 21.11
CA PHE A 500 21.85 11.36 20.39
C PHE A 500 22.73 10.26 19.80
N ASP A 501 22.98 9.18 20.56
CA ASP A 501 23.70 8.01 20.06
C ASP A 501 23.03 7.48 18.79
N LEU A 502 21.70 7.32 18.80
CA LEU A 502 20.95 6.84 17.64
C LEU A 502 20.83 7.86 16.51
N ASN A 503 20.42 9.09 16.79
CA ASN A 503 20.08 10.06 15.74
C ASN A 503 21.30 10.83 15.20
N VAL A 504 22.44 10.86 15.91
CA VAL A 504 23.60 11.70 15.57
C VAL A 504 24.84 10.86 15.33
N PHE A 505 25.25 10.04 16.31
CA PHE A 505 26.49 9.30 16.21
C PHE A 505 26.35 8.04 15.34
N SER A 506 25.18 7.38 15.35
CA SER A 506 24.96 6.19 14.54
C SER A 506 25.07 6.43 13.02
N PRO A 507 24.48 7.49 12.42
CA PRO A 507 24.69 7.81 11.01
C PRO A 507 26.17 8.08 10.68
N LEU A 508 26.91 8.70 11.59
CA LEU A 508 28.34 8.98 11.41
C LEU A 508 29.17 7.69 11.45
N ALA A 509 28.89 6.79 12.40
CA ALA A 509 29.55 5.50 12.53
C ALA A 509 29.31 4.61 11.30
N VAL A 510 28.05 4.50 10.86
CA VAL A 510 27.69 3.75 9.65
C VAL A 510 28.36 4.37 8.42
N THR A 511 28.31 5.69 8.26
CA THR A 511 28.97 6.38 7.13
C THR A 511 30.47 6.13 7.12
N ARG A 512 31.14 6.22 8.27
CA ARG A 512 32.58 5.94 8.41
C ARG A 512 32.91 4.51 7.99
N ALA A 513 32.10 3.53 8.38
CA ALA A 513 32.35 2.13 8.09
C ALA A 513 32.12 1.78 6.61
N PHE A 514 31.10 2.37 5.98
CA PHE A 514 30.79 2.17 4.56
C PHE A 514 31.61 3.07 3.61
N LEU A 515 32.36 4.03 4.14
CA LEU A 515 33.13 5.01 3.36
C LEU A 515 34.06 4.37 2.31
N PRO A 516 34.78 3.26 2.57
CA PRO A 516 35.60 2.62 1.55
C PRO A 516 34.81 2.18 0.31
N LEU A 517 33.60 1.65 0.50
CA LEU A 517 32.72 1.24 -0.59
C LEU A 517 32.14 2.43 -1.35
N LEU A 518 31.89 3.53 -0.65
CA LEU A 518 31.39 4.78 -1.25
C LEU A 518 32.51 5.52 -2.02
N MET A 519 33.77 5.41 -1.60
CA MET A 519 34.92 6.04 -2.29
C MET A 519 35.37 5.30 -3.55
N ALA A 520 34.94 4.05 -3.73
CA ALA A 520 35.28 3.27 -4.91
C ALA A 520 34.82 4.00 -6.19
N LYS A 521 35.80 4.47 -6.98
CA LYS A 521 35.56 5.29 -8.17
C LYS A 521 35.00 4.44 -9.29
N ARG A 522 34.00 4.98 -9.99
CA ARG A 522 33.38 4.34 -11.15
C ARG A 522 33.50 5.22 -12.41
N PRO A 523 33.49 4.61 -13.62
CA PRO A 523 33.45 5.35 -14.87
C PRO A 523 32.22 6.26 -14.91
N LYS A 524 32.36 7.48 -15.46
CA LYS A 524 31.21 8.35 -15.70
C LYS A 524 30.28 7.72 -16.76
N PRO A 525 28.95 7.72 -16.56
CA PRO A 525 28.02 7.33 -17.59
C PRO A 525 28.21 8.20 -18.85
N GLY A 526 28.57 7.57 -19.97
CA GLY A 526 28.80 8.26 -21.26
C GLY A 526 30.26 8.65 -21.58
N SER A 527 31.24 8.30 -20.74
CA SER A 527 32.66 8.44 -21.10
C SER A 527 33.15 7.20 -21.84
N SER A 528 33.55 7.36 -23.11
CA SER A 528 34.03 6.28 -23.99
C SER A 528 35.55 6.33 -24.26
N SER A 529 36.31 7.14 -23.53
CA SER A 529 37.77 7.26 -23.71
C SER A 529 38.50 6.97 -22.40
N ALA A 530 39.28 5.88 -22.39
CA ALA A 530 40.17 5.47 -21.30
C ALA A 530 41.43 6.35 -21.16
N GLY A 531 41.39 7.61 -21.62
CA GLY A 531 42.59 8.44 -21.82
C GLY A 531 42.57 9.83 -21.21
N ASP A 532 41.45 10.29 -20.65
CA ASP A 532 41.38 11.60 -19.99
C ASP A 532 41.31 11.39 -18.48
N ASP A 533 42.14 12.13 -17.74
CA ASP A 533 42.34 12.13 -16.28
C ASP A 533 41.09 12.66 -15.52
N ASP A 534 39.90 12.22 -15.92
CA ASP A 534 38.60 12.71 -15.48
C ASP A 534 38.11 11.87 -14.28
N GLY A 535 38.70 12.14 -13.11
CA GLY A 535 38.45 11.45 -11.85
C GLY A 535 37.03 10.92 -11.66
N GLY A 536 36.91 9.58 -11.54
CA GLY A 536 35.63 8.88 -11.39
C GLY A 536 34.76 9.38 -10.23
N VAL A 537 33.46 9.10 -10.29
CA VAL A 537 32.46 9.57 -9.32
C VAL A 537 32.28 8.52 -8.21
N GLY A 538 32.30 8.95 -6.95
CA GLY A 538 32.00 8.10 -5.79
C GLY A 538 30.50 8.02 -5.49
N GLY A 539 30.15 7.35 -4.40
CA GLY A 539 28.79 7.13 -3.93
C GLY A 539 28.13 8.36 -3.29
N THR A 540 26.90 8.22 -2.84
CA THR A 540 26.11 9.29 -2.20
C THR A 540 25.64 8.85 -0.81
N VAL A 541 25.96 9.63 0.21
CA VAL A 541 25.38 9.49 1.56
C VAL A 541 24.13 10.36 1.64
N VAL A 542 23.03 9.80 2.10
CA VAL A 542 21.77 10.51 2.34
C VAL A 542 21.44 10.40 3.81
N ASN A 543 21.46 11.51 4.54
CA ASN A 543 21.07 11.54 5.94
C ASN A 543 19.63 12.06 6.05
N ASN A 544 18.72 11.23 6.60
CA ASN A 544 17.36 11.65 6.88
C ASN A 544 17.31 12.49 8.17
N THR A 545 17.30 13.80 8.00
CA THR A 545 17.14 14.77 9.08
C THR A 545 15.65 15.00 9.36
N SER A 546 15.24 16.23 9.64
CA SER A 546 13.86 16.57 9.97
C SER A 546 13.65 18.06 9.80
N CYS A 547 12.43 18.50 9.48
CA CYS A 547 12.08 19.92 9.55
C CYS A 547 12.34 20.52 10.95
N SER A 548 12.26 19.70 12.00
CA SER A 548 12.57 20.12 13.38
C SER A 548 14.05 20.28 13.68
N SER A 549 14.94 19.99 12.71
CA SER A 549 16.37 20.30 12.80
C SER A 549 16.67 21.80 12.62
N ILE A 550 15.70 22.58 12.15
CA ILE A 550 15.87 24.01 11.89
C ILE A 550 15.12 24.81 12.95
N THR A 551 15.73 25.91 13.41
CA THR A 551 15.21 26.76 14.48
C THR A 551 13.75 27.17 14.29
N THR A 552 13.33 27.54 13.07
CA THR A 552 11.94 27.93 12.76
C THR A 552 10.97 26.75 12.62
N GLY A 553 11.48 25.53 12.48
CA GLY A 553 10.71 24.27 12.51
C GLY A 553 10.79 23.54 13.86
N GLY A 554 11.50 24.08 14.83
CA GLY A 554 11.67 23.50 16.16
C GLY A 554 10.37 23.56 16.95
N LEU A 555 9.74 22.40 17.14
CA LEU A 555 8.52 22.30 17.93
C LEU A 555 8.85 22.28 19.43
N PRO A 556 8.18 23.11 20.26
CA PRO A 556 8.24 22.95 21.70
C PRO A 556 7.85 21.53 22.12
N PHE A 557 8.35 21.12 23.29
CA PHE A 557 8.17 19.77 23.83
C PHE A 557 8.80 18.64 22.99
N ALA A 558 9.60 18.95 21.97
CA ALA A 558 10.44 18.00 21.25
C ALA A 558 11.93 18.37 21.32
N GLY A 559 12.34 19.17 22.31
CA GLY A 559 13.65 19.83 22.32
C GLY A 559 14.85 18.89 22.19
N ALA A 560 14.85 17.74 22.87
CA ALA A 560 15.93 16.75 22.76
C ALA A 560 15.99 16.15 21.34
N TYR A 561 14.84 15.85 20.73
CA TYR A 561 14.76 15.38 19.35
C TYR A 561 15.22 16.44 18.35
N ASN A 562 14.71 17.68 18.48
CA ASN A 562 15.08 18.82 17.63
C ASN A 562 16.60 19.03 17.66
N ALA A 563 17.19 19.07 18.86
CA ALA A 563 18.63 19.22 19.04
C ALA A 563 19.42 18.08 18.39
N SER A 564 18.97 16.83 18.53
CA SER A 564 19.63 15.69 17.88
C SER A 564 19.59 15.79 16.35
N LYS A 565 18.44 16.15 15.76
CA LYS A 565 18.32 16.29 14.29
C LYS A 565 19.03 17.54 13.77
N ALA A 566 19.12 18.62 14.57
CA ALA A 566 19.93 19.80 14.27
C ALA A 566 21.44 19.48 14.29
N ALA A 567 21.90 18.67 15.24
CA ALA A 567 23.27 18.19 15.27
C ALA A 567 23.57 17.33 14.03
N LEU A 568 22.70 16.38 13.68
CA LEU A 568 22.84 15.58 12.45
C LEU A 568 22.85 16.46 11.20
N LEU A 569 21.99 17.48 11.11
CA LEU A 569 21.97 18.45 10.01
C LEU A 569 23.33 19.14 9.87
N SER A 570 23.86 19.68 10.96
CA SER A 570 25.17 20.36 10.95
C SER A 570 26.30 19.41 10.53
N LEU A 571 26.30 18.17 11.04
CA LEU A 571 27.27 17.16 10.64
C LEU A 571 27.14 16.79 9.16
N THR A 572 25.91 16.72 8.64
CA THR A 572 25.65 16.41 7.23
C THR A 572 26.22 17.48 6.30
N GLU A 573 26.09 18.76 6.66
CA GLU A 573 26.71 19.87 5.90
C GLU A 573 28.24 19.85 5.95
N THR A 574 28.82 19.52 7.10
CA THR A 574 30.27 19.36 7.23
C THR A 574 30.76 18.17 6.39
N LEU A 575 30.13 17.00 6.51
CA LEU A 575 30.46 15.80 5.72
C LEU A 575 30.36 16.06 4.22
N ARG A 576 29.40 16.89 3.78
CA ARG A 576 29.28 17.29 2.37
C ARG A 576 30.55 17.98 1.86
N LEU A 577 31.18 18.80 2.67
CA LEU A 577 32.42 19.51 2.31
C LEU A 577 33.64 18.61 2.46
N GLU A 578 33.71 17.82 3.53
CA GLU A 578 34.86 16.96 3.81
C GLU A 578 34.97 15.76 2.87
N LEU A 579 33.83 15.21 2.42
CA LEU A 579 33.79 14.03 1.56
C LEU A 579 33.84 14.36 0.05
N ALA A 580 33.58 15.62 -0.33
CA ALA A 580 33.58 16.06 -1.73
C ALA A 580 34.93 15.84 -2.46
N PRO A 581 36.11 16.12 -1.87
CA PRO A 581 37.41 15.84 -2.51
C PRO A 581 37.63 14.36 -2.82
N PHE A 582 36.96 13.47 -2.10
CA PHE A 582 37.03 12.02 -2.28
C PHE A 582 35.96 11.50 -3.26
N GLY A 583 35.22 12.40 -3.91
CA GLY A 583 34.19 12.05 -4.89
C GLY A 583 32.88 11.55 -4.28
N VAL A 584 32.74 11.54 -2.95
CA VAL A 584 31.52 11.10 -2.25
C VAL A 584 30.61 12.31 -2.02
N ARG A 585 29.35 12.18 -2.45
CA ARG A 585 28.33 13.22 -2.24
C ARG A 585 27.61 13.00 -0.93
N VAL A 586 27.14 14.09 -0.33
CA VAL A 586 26.26 14.03 0.83
C VAL A 586 25.01 14.85 0.56
N VAL A 587 23.85 14.25 0.83
CA VAL A 587 22.52 14.84 0.68
C VAL A 587 21.85 14.87 2.04
N ASN A 588 21.32 16.04 2.38
CA ASN A 588 20.46 16.26 3.51
C ASN A 588 19.00 16.07 3.10
N LEU A 589 18.38 15.00 3.58
CA LEU A 589 16.94 14.75 3.38
C LEU A 589 16.16 15.32 4.56
N VAL A 590 15.53 16.48 4.36
CA VAL A 590 14.76 17.19 5.38
C VAL A 590 13.30 16.74 5.33
N THR A 591 12.94 15.86 6.26
CA THR A 591 11.61 15.26 6.33
C THR A 591 10.64 16.05 7.21
N GLY A 592 9.50 16.42 6.64
CA GLY A 592 8.34 16.96 7.34
C GLY A 592 7.52 15.89 8.05
N ALA A 593 6.29 16.18 8.44
CA ALA A 593 5.45 15.16 9.06
C ALA A 593 5.03 14.10 8.03
N VAL A 594 5.25 12.83 8.38
CA VAL A 594 5.02 11.64 7.55
C VAL A 594 4.41 10.57 8.45
N ARG A 595 3.26 10.00 8.06
CA ARG A 595 2.50 9.08 8.93
C ARG A 595 3.27 7.79 9.20
N SER A 596 3.60 7.45 10.43
CA SER A 596 4.39 6.23 10.70
C SER A 596 4.25 5.78 12.14
N THR A 597 4.70 4.58 12.49
CA THR A 597 4.75 4.13 13.90
C THR A 597 5.77 4.92 14.76
N PHE A 598 6.38 6.00 14.23
CA PHE A 598 7.34 6.84 14.92
C PHE A 598 6.81 7.38 16.25
N HIS A 599 5.64 8.03 16.26
CA HIS A 599 5.08 8.60 17.51
C HIS A 599 4.55 7.53 18.48
N GLU A 600 4.18 6.34 17.99
CA GLU A 600 3.83 5.19 18.83
C GLU A 600 5.07 4.59 19.50
N ASN A 601 6.19 4.46 18.78
CA ASN A 601 7.46 4.02 19.35
C ASN A 601 8.03 5.02 20.38
N VAL A 602 7.71 6.31 20.25
CA VAL A 602 8.01 7.31 21.29
C VAL A 602 7.24 7.01 22.59
N ARG A 603 6.02 6.47 22.48
CA ARG A 603 5.16 6.06 23.60
C ARG A 603 5.47 4.65 24.12
N ALA A 604 5.88 3.71 23.27
CA ALA A 604 6.03 2.29 23.59
C ALA A 604 7.37 1.90 24.23
N ASN A 605 8.43 2.73 24.12
CA ASN A 605 9.67 2.54 24.90
C ASN A 605 9.50 2.96 26.39
N ALA A 606 8.32 2.70 26.96
CA ALA A 606 7.82 3.18 28.24
C ALA A 606 7.99 2.20 29.40
N ASP A 607 8.86 1.19 29.27
CA ASP A 607 9.25 0.32 30.40
C ASP A 607 10.13 1.05 31.44
N ALA A 608 10.25 2.38 31.37
CA ALA A 608 10.89 3.24 32.36
C ALA A 608 9.87 4.25 32.95
N PRO A 609 9.99 4.65 34.23
CA PRO A 609 9.08 5.61 34.85
C PRO A 609 9.14 6.95 34.11
N GLY A 610 8.02 7.38 33.50
CA GLY A 610 7.96 8.59 32.66
C GLY A 610 7.42 8.29 31.25
N SER A 611 6.15 7.90 31.19
CA SER A 611 5.37 7.74 29.96
C SER A 611 5.33 9.05 29.14
N ALA A 612 4.67 9.07 27.98
CA ALA A 612 4.40 10.30 27.22
C ALA A 612 3.46 11.29 27.95
N LEU A 613 3.48 11.26 29.28
CA LEU A 613 2.78 12.10 30.22
C LEU A 613 3.81 12.98 30.94
N LEU A 614 3.37 14.16 31.34
CA LEU A 614 4.19 15.05 32.13
C LEU A 614 4.46 14.43 33.51
N PRO A 615 5.69 14.57 34.07
CA PRO A 615 5.96 14.16 35.43
C PRO A 615 5.10 14.98 36.42
N PRO A 616 4.75 14.42 37.60
CA PRO A 616 3.89 15.12 38.57
C PRO A 616 4.39 16.52 39.00
N GLY A 617 5.71 16.74 38.97
CA GLY A 617 6.35 18.02 39.29
C GLY A 617 6.54 18.98 38.11
N SER A 618 6.07 18.64 36.90
CA SER A 618 6.28 19.48 35.72
C SER A 618 5.63 20.86 35.87
N LEU A 619 6.36 21.89 35.46
CA LEU A 619 5.85 23.27 35.36
C LEU A 619 4.65 23.39 34.39
N TYR A 620 4.54 22.45 33.45
CA TYR A 620 3.52 22.47 32.40
C TYR A 620 2.20 21.81 32.82
N ASN A 621 2.12 21.22 34.03
CA ASN A 621 0.89 20.62 34.55
C ASN A 621 -0.27 21.61 34.69
N VAL A 622 0.00 22.92 34.71
CA VAL A 622 -1.04 23.98 34.68
C VAL A 622 -1.93 23.92 33.44
N ALA A 623 -1.45 23.34 32.33
CA ALA A 623 -2.20 23.09 31.11
C ALA A 623 -1.93 21.66 30.58
N LYS A 624 -1.93 20.69 31.51
CA LYS A 624 -1.52 19.29 31.28
C LYS A 624 -2.11 18.69 29.99
N GLU A 625 -3.42 18.76 29.80
CA GLU A 625 -4.10 18.15 28.65
C GLU A 625 -3.62 18.72 27.30
N ALA A 626 -3.46 20.05 27.21
CA ALA A 626 -3.01 20.70 25.98
C ALA A 626 -1.56 20.33 25.64
N VAL A 627 -0.70 20.26 26.66
CA VAL A 627 0.72 19.94 26.49
C VAL A 627 0.92 18.46 26.18
N GLU A 628 0.22 17.56 26.88
CA GLU A 628 0.26 16.13 26.60
C GLU A 628 -0.32 15.80 25.22
N HIS A 629 -1.38 16.50 24.77
CA HIS A 629 -1.88 16.39 23.40
C HIS A 629 -0.81 16.79 22.37
N ALA A 630 -0.11 17.90 22.58
CA ALA A 630 0.98 18.33 21.69
C ALA A 630 2.16 17.32 21.69
N MET A 631 2.55 16.82 22.85
CA MET A 631 3.61 15.80 23.00
C MET A 631 3.23 14.46 22.35
N SER A 632 1.93 14.16 22.29
CA SER A 632 1.42 12.90 21.76
C SER A 632 1.75 12.68 20.28
N GLY A 633 1.97 13.75 19.51
CA GLY A 633 2.16 13.71 18.06
C GLY A 633 0.88 13.38 17.27
N ALA A 634 -0.30 13.40 17.90
CA ALA A 634 -1.58 13.07 17.26
C ALA A 634 -1.85 13.94 16.01
N ASP A 635 -1.55 15.23 16.06
CA ASP A 635 -1.75 16.13 14.92
C ASP A 635 -0.76 15.85 13.78
N SER A 636 0.47 15.42 14.09
CA SER A 636 1.46 15.00 13.09
C SER A 636 1.07 13.68 12.42
N GLN A 637 0.44 12.76 13.15
CA GLN A 637 -0.11 11.53 12.56
C GLN A 637 -1.34 11.82 11.70
N LYS A 638 -2.25 12.66 12.19
CA LYS A 638 -3.47 13.02 11.46
C LYS A 638 -3.17 13.76 10.16
N ASN A 639 -2.22 14.69 10.19
CA ASN A 639 -1.98 15.62 9.09
C ASN A 639 -0.72 15.32 8.26
N GLY A 640 0.10 14.35 8.67
CA GLY A 640 1.34 13.99 7.98
C GLY A 640 1.10 13.50 6.55
N ASP A 641 2.09 13.66 5.67
CA ASP A 641 2.03 13.18 4.29
C ASP A 641 2.08 11.65 4.26
N ASP A 642 1.66 11.07 3.13
CA ASP A 642 1.80 9.64 2.94
C ASP A 642 3.29 9.23 2.85
N PRO A 643 3.74 8.22 3.61
CA PRO A 643 5.11 7.70 3.56
C PRO A 643 5.54 7.16 2.22
N THR A 644 4.62 6.71 1.40
CA THR A 644 4.93 6.14 0.10
C THR A 644 4.99 7.26 -0.95
N GLU A 645 4.11 8.27 -0.89
CA GLU A 645 4.27 9.50 -1.69
C GLU A 645 5.59 10.21 -1.34
N TRP A 646 5.90 10.26 -0.04
CA TRP A 646 7.17 10.75 0.46
C TRP A 646 8.33 9.93 -0.11
N ALA A 647 8.25 8.60 -0.05
CA ALA A 647 9.25 7.66 -0.57
C ALA A 647 9.52 7.87 -2.06
N ASP A 648 8.48 7.84 -2.89
CA ASP A 648 8.59 8.02 -4.34
C ASP A 648 9.12 9.42 -4.69
N GLY A 649 8.70 10.45 -3.94
CA GLY A 649 9.22 11.81 -4.09
C GLY A 649 10.71 11.91 -3.75
N VAL A 650 11.15 11.24 -2.67
CA VAL A 650 12.55 11.16 -2.27
C VAL A 650 13.38 10.41 -3.32
N VAL A 651 12.91 9.25 -3.78
CA VAL A 651 13.57 8.45 -4.83
C VAL A 651 13.72 9.28 -6.11
N ARG A 652 12.66 9.98 -6.52
CA ARG A 652 12.66 10.84 -7.70
C ARG A 652 13.68 11.99 -7.59
N ASP A 653 13.77 12.64 -6.44
CA ASP A 653 14.72 13.74 -6.24
C ASP A 653 16.17 13.24 -6.15
N LEU A 654 16.37 12.01 -5.63
CA LEU A 654 17.67 11.35 -5.50
C LEU A 654 18.20 10.83 -6.85
N ILE A 655 17.32 10.30 -7.71
CA ILE A 655 17.69 9.71 -9.02
C ILE A 655 17.59 10.73 -10.16
N GLY A 656 16.54 11.54 -10.19
CA GLY A 656 16.17 12.36 -11.35
C GLY A 656 16.80 13.76 -11.40
N GLY A 657 17.44 14.23 -10.32
CA GLY A 657 17.91 15.61 -10.21
C GLY A 657 16.74 16.60 -10.15
N GLY A 658 16.54 17.23 -8.99
CA GLY A 658 15.37 18.04 -8.66
C GLY A 658 14.94 19.08 -9.74
N GLY A 659 13.63 19.26 -9.88
CA GLY A 659 12.92 19.95 -10.97
C GLY A 659 13.10 21.47 -11.11
N MET A 660 14.33 21.97 -11.10
CA MET A 660 14.67 23.33 -11.55
C MET A 660 15.60 23.34 -12.78
N ALA A 661 15.70 22.21 -13.49
CA ALA A 661 16.45 22.12 -14.75
C ALA A 661 15.71 22.76 -15.95
N MET A 662 14.47 23.21 -15.78
CA MET A 662 13.64 23.76 -16.86
C MET A 662 13.91 25.25 -17.17
N LEU A 663 14.75 25.94 -16.38
CA LEU A 663 15.03 27.38 -16.55
C LEU A 663 16.47 27.72 -16.97
N THR A 664 17.36 26.73 -17.13
CA THR A 664 18.72 26.98 -17.63
C THR A 664 18.82 26.53 -19.09
N THR A 665 18.55 27.44 -20.01
CA THR A 665 18.91 27.29 -21.42
C THR A 665 20.43 27.35 -21.57
N ARG A 666 21.10 26.18 -21.55
CA ARG A 666 22.32 25.89 -22.33
C ARG A 666 22.70 24.42 -22.14
N GLY A 667 22.77 23.70 -23.25
CA GLY A 667 23.04 22.27 -23.30
C GLY A 667 24.36 21.87 -22.64
N SER A 668 24.27 21.35 -21.41
CA SER A 668 25.32 20.52 -20.81
C SER A 668 24.81 19.08 -20.75
N SER A 669 25.52 18.15 -21.38
CA SER A 669 25.27 16.69 -21.37
C SER A 669 25.59 16.02 -20.03
N ALA A 670 25.46 16.73 -18.91
CA ALA A 670 25.76 16.19 -17.58
C ALA A 670 24.53 15.47 -17.02
N SER A 671 24.71 14.20 -16.64
CA SER A 671 23.72 13.38 -15.94
C SER A 671 23.10 14.14 -14.74
N PRO A 672 21.79 14.04 -14.47
CA PRO A 672 21.12 14.82 -13.43
C PRO A 672 21.74 14.54 -12.05
N ARG A 673 22.12 15.59 -11.31
CA ARG A 673 22.65 15.47 -9.95
C ARG A 673 21.55 15.76 -8.93
N PRO A 674 21.40 14.96 -7.86
CA PRO A 674 20.45 15.26 -6.80
C PRO A 674 20.85 16.56 -6.08
N PRO A 675 19.88 17.36 -5.62
CA PRO A 675 20.17 18.56 -4.85
C PRO A 675 20.76 18.18 -3.49
N HIS A 676 21.62 19.05 -2.93
CA HIS A 676 22.20 18.85 -1.60
C HIS A 676 21.16 18.80 -0.49
N TRP A 677 20.01 19.44 -0.69
CA TRP A 677 18.88 19.44 0.24
C TRP A 677 17.62 18.97 -0.48
N ILE A 678 17.01 17.92 0.02
CA ILE A 678 15.73 17.40 -0.44
C ILE A 678 14.71 17.66 0.66
N TRP A 679 13.61 18.33 0.32
CA TRP A 679 12.54 18.67 1.26
C TRP A 679 11.29 17.90 0.88
N ARG A 680 10.86 16.97 1.74
CA ARG A 680 9.67 16.14 1.49
C ARG A 680 8.89 15.94 2.78
N GLY A 681 7.61 15.66 2.68
CA GLY A 681 6.72 15.45 3.83
C GLY A 681 5.98 16.73 4.25
N ARG A 682 4.94 16.57 5.06
CA ARG A 682 4.01 17.65 5.37
C ARG A 682 4.73 18.79 6.09
N TYR A 683 4.38 20.02 5.73
CA TYR A 683 4.97 21.26 6.25
C TYR A 683 6.42 21.54 5.84
N SER A 684 7.09 20.65 5.09
CA SER A 684 8.49 20.84 4.70
C SER A 684 8.74 22.11 3.88
N THR A 685 7.90 22.41 2.90
CA THR A 685 7.96 23.67 2.15
C THR A 685 7.70 24.89 3.04
N THR A 686 6.73 24.80 3.95
CA THR A 686 6.44 25.89 4.89
C THR A 686 7.63 26.17 5.80
N VAL A 687 8.21 25.12 6.39
CA VAL A 687 9.40 25.24 7.25
C VAL A 687 10.57 25.83 6.46
N ARG A 688 10.80 25.37 5.21
CA ARG A 688 11.81 25.93 4.31
C ARG A 688 11.63 27.43 4.04
N ILE A 689 10.39 27.90 3.88
CA ILE A 689 10.12 29.33 3.63
C ILE A 689 10.32 30.12 4.93
N THR A 690 9.73 29.63 6.03
CA THR A 690 9.79 30.32 7.33
C THR A 690 11.22 30.43 7.87
N SER A 691 12.12 29.50 7.55
CA SER A 691 13.54 29.57 7.95
C SER A 691 14.33 30.70 7.32
N LEU A 692 13.78 31.38 6.32
CA LEU A 692 14.38 32.58 5.72
C LEU A 692 14.09 33.85 6.54
N PHE A 693 13.20 33.78 7.54
CA PHE A 693 12.83 34.92 8.38
C PHE A 693 13.63 34.92 9.70
N PRO A 694 13.87 36.11 10.28
CA PRO A 694 14.43 36.25 11.63
C PRO A 694 13.74 35.38 12.69
N VAL A 695 14.54 34.81 13.59
CA VAL A 695 14.05 34.11 14.79
C VAL A 695 13.13 35.04 15.58
N GLY A 696 12.01 34.53 16.08
CA GLY A 696 11.00 35.30 16.80
C GLY A 696 9.76 35.66 15.99
N TRP A 697 9.85 35.72 14.66
CA TRP A 697 8.74 36.20 13.82
C TRP A 697 7.50 35.29 13.88
N PHE A 698 7.71 33.98 14.01
CA PHE A 698 6.64 32.98 14.04
C PHE A 698 6.36 32.41 15.43
N ASP A 699 6.95 32.95 16.50
CA ASP A 699 6.84 32.40 17.85
C ASP A 699 5.39 32.30 18.32
N ARG A 700 4.56 33.31 18.03
CA ARG A 700 3.14 33.28 18.39
C ARG A 700 2.40 32.12 17.70
N VAL A 701 2.71 31.84 16.44
CA VAL A 701 2.08 30.74 15.69
C VAL A 701 2.52 29.40 16.29
N LEU A 702 3.81 29.24 16.54
CA LEU A 702 4.36 28.02 17.15
C LEU A 702 3.78 27.77 18.55
N LYS A 703 3.70 28.83 19.39
CA LYS A 703 3.11 28.74 20.73
C LYS A 703 1.65 28.29 20.69
N ASN A 704 0.85 28.87 19.81
CA ASN A 704 -0.56 28.49 19.65
C ASN A 704 -0.70 27.04 19.17
N MET A 705 0.17 26.61 18.26
CA MET A 705 0.11 25.28 17.65
C MET A 705 0.35 24.14 18.65
N VAL A 706 1.12 24.40 19.72
CA VAL A 706 1.44 23.41 20.76
C VAL A 706 0.74 23.68 22.10
N GLY A 707 -0.14 24.68 22.18
CA GLY A 707 -0.87 25.01 23.41
C GLY A 707 -0.05 25.76 24.47
N LEU A 708 1.09 26.37 24.11
CA LEU A 708 1.84 27.23 25.04
C LEU A 708 1.08 28.53 25.38
N ASP A 709 0.21 29.00 24.48
CA ASP A 709 -0.71 30.10 24.75
C ASP A 709 -1.73 29.74 25.86
N VAL A 710 -2.14 28.46 25.93
CA VAL A 710 -2.98 27.94 27.00
C VAL A 710 -2.22 27.95 28.32
N VAL A 711 -0.94 27.53 28.32
CA VAL A 711 -0.06 27.62 29.51
C VAL A 711 0.04 29.07 30.00
N GLU A 712 0.34 30.02 29.11
CA GLU A 712 0.45 31.45 29.46
C GLU A 712 -0.87 31.98 30.05
N ARG A 713 -2.02 31.62 29.47
CA ARG A 713 -3.34 32.02 29.96
C ARG A 713 -3.62 31.47 31.36
N ARG A 714 -3.37 30.17 31.59
CA ARG A 714 -3.59 29.51 32.89
C ARG A 714 -2.71 30.08 34.00
N LEU A 715 -1.45 30.43 33.70
CA LEU A 715 -0.56 31.07 34.67
C LEU A 715 -1.08 32.45 35.10
N ARG A 716 -1.56 33.27 34.14
CA ARG A 716 -2.18 34.57 34.45
C ARG A 716 -3.45 34.43 35.30
N GLU A 717 -4.29 33.43 35.02
CA GLU A 717 -5.48 33.12 35.84
C GLU A 717 -5.10 32.77 37.29
N GLN A 718 -4.05 31.96 37.47
CA GLN A 718 -3.55 31.61 38.80
C GLN A 718 -2.93 32.79 39.55
N GLU A 719 -2.21 33.68 38.87
CA GLU A 719 -1.67 34.90 39.47
C GLU A 719 -2.77 35.88 39.87
N ALA A 720 -3.79 36.06 39.03
CA ALA A 720 -4.96 36.88 39.36
C ALA A 720 -5.71 36.34 40.58
N PHE A 721 -5.90 35.02 40.68
CA PHE A 721 -6.52 34.38 41.84
C PHE A 721 -5.70 34.50 43.12
N LYS A 722 -4.36 34.59 43.04
CA LYS A 722 -3.49 34.82 44.21
C LYS A 722 -3.49 36.28 44.70
N GLN A 723 -3.90 37.22 43.84
CA GLN A 723 -3.95 38.66 44.14
C GLN A 723 -5.33 39.12 44.63
N SER A 724 -6.38 38.33 44.38
CA SER A 724 -7.72 38.47 44.97
C SER A 724 -7.81 37.76 46.32
#